data_AF-A0A2E7RU69-F1
#
_entry.id   AF-A0A2E7RU69-F1
#
_cell.length_a   1.000
_cell.length_b   1.000
_cell.length_c   1.000
_cell.angle_alpha   90.00
_cell.angle_beta   90.00
_cell.angle_gamma   90.00
#
_symmetry.space_group_name_H-M   'P 1'
#
loop_
_entity.id
_entity.type
_entity.pdbx_description
1 polymer ?
#
loop_
_entity_poly.entity_id
_entity_poly.type
_entity_poly.pdbx_seq_one_letter_code
_entity_poly.pdbx_strand_id
1 'polypeptide(L)'
;MLWNTGCTRDRYHRAADRDTLNILDEKTSARPWDLPPNYSINVDPRSRLFDDSDPNDPQLPDPGPNLYAYDVPQLRSDSDAPGSASDDSLVPDFAATTSGGWTARREPIVPVVSGSIDGWGPRTVQPVWHSTRQNAPSNVAPAAQPYADAEVGLTIQPIPREYWDAIPLVCLSRMFEFESVREEYRRTYNTDPPKEMRDQARKLTFTDIVGLAQLNSREYQSQKEALYSAALGLTRERYRYQTKFSAAGNGTSSNYDHTRDAGVKSNTLTVPSTVSGDRVIALGGTAVARFANSVVMTFGGPQGFAKDISSNLLFEFTQSVFQRDVLLEPLIQTERNVVYAARRFARYRKQFYFGLSNTYYQDLLSTYRSIEINTQNYFGVVRALDQAEAEVRSGVNSAQPRFQVDQIEQNMLSGRRSLINSCNSLENSLDRFKLTLGIPTETAINIDLRELESLTLRDEMEVAGELVRRARERVRELLEKPRVDREDVVSTNLVMLDRTLGWMELRERIGVGKNNVRELRVLRAAVRVDEAYVSVDRAQRQLAETQDAVPPAAPINVFRRTANAIQARLQLTARQLQHADQLSGKGSVRETVLKAYVAQKARAEATQARVTKVLRGESDEKLEVLQKAADTSLAALVTLEPVARGMVGAPAKRSTPSEELKKSIEQGQQLLVLLDKLGADTSSGLPKIEMSVDDAMVTALVQRFDLMDQRGRLADDWRGIKLAADDLKSALNLNVSHSLSARDGRTFDFGAEDSQTELRAAVDLPLNRRSQRNGFRQSLINYQVGRRSLMELEDNIKFAARQDLRQLSLDRVQYDISVISAALASERVYSTQLELSLGLATVTARDFLEAQRDYRANLSSVANGRLGYIVNRAKLAFDLELMLLDDAGLWPELNQEQYQPVSNGVFPPNAGPTYGELPEGVWPSTKIKRMQGVRPPG
;
A
#
# COMPACT_ATOMS: atom_id res chain seq x y z
N MET A 1 -16.53 55.50 -26.26
CA MET A 1 -16.23 54.92 -24.92
C MET A 1 -17.49 54.26 -24.33
N LEU A 2 -18.05 53.23 -24.98
CA LEU A 2 -19.26 52.52 -24.49
C LEU A 2 -19.14 50.98 -24.68
N TRP A 3 -17.98 50.46 -25.10
CA TRP A 3 -17.80 49.04 -25.42
C TRP A 3 -17.29 48.20 -24.23
N ASN A 4 -16.98 48.83 -23.09
CA ASN A 4 -16.46 48.15 -21.88
C ASN A 4 -17.43 48.15 -20.68
N THR A 5 -18.72 48.44 -20.88
CA THR A 5 -19.74 48.32 -19.81
C THR A 5 -20.38 46.93 -19.73
N GLY A 6 -19.76 45.92 -20.34
CA GLY A 6 -20.17 44.51 -20.22
C GLY A 6 -19.58 43.85 -18.98
N CYS A 7 -20.36 43.05 -18.27
CA CYS A 7 -19.89 42.21 -17.16
C CYS A 7 -18.68 41.36 -17.59
N THR A 8 -17.62 41.36 -16.79
CA THR A 8 -16.38 40.62 -17.06
C THR A 8 -16.61 39.10 -17.02
N ARG A 9 -15.83 38.33 -17.80
CA ARG A 9 -15.86 36.85 -17.78
C ARG A 9 -15.63 36.31 -16.35
N ASP A 10 -14.64 36.88 -15.65
CA ASP A 10 -14.31 36.56 -14.25
C ASP A 10 -15.51 36.66 -13.30
N ARG A 11 -16.37 37.68 -13.46
CA ARG A 11 -17.58 37.83 -12.63
C ARG A 11 -18.52 36.65 -12.79
N TYR A 12 -18.76 36.18 -14.01
CA TYR A 12 -19.66 35.05 -14.28
C TYR A 12 -19.04 33.72 -13.84
N HIS A 13 -17.73 33.55 -14.06
CA HIS A 13 -16.99 32.39 -13.59
C HIS A 13 -17.11 32.23 -12.06
N ARG A 14 -16.77 33.28 -11.28
CA ARG A 14 -16.85 33.24 -9.81
C ARG A 14 -18.28 33.08 -9.29
N ALA A 15 -19.27 33.61 -10.01
CA ALA A 15 -20.68 33.42 -9.65
C ALA A 15 -21.09 31.95 -9.82
N ALA A 16 -20.70 31.32 -10.94
CA ALA A 16 -20.97 29.90 -11.18
C ALA A 16 -20.29 29.01 -10.12
N ASP A 17 -19.03 29.29 -9.76
CA ASP A 17 -18.33 28.56 -8.69
C ASP A 17 -19.07 28.66 -7.35
N ARG A 18 -19.45 29.87 -6.95
CA ARG A 18 -20.16 30.10 -5.68
C ARG A 18 -21.50 29.36 -5.64
N ASP A 19 -22.29 29.46 -6.70
CA ASP A 19 -23.60 28.81 -6.77
C ASP A 19 -23.46 27.28 -6.74
N THR A 20 -22.44 26.76 -7.41
CA THR A 20 -22.16 25.31 -7.45
C THR A 20 -21.69 24.80 -6.09
N LEU A 21 -20.79 25.52 -5.41
CA LEU A 21 -20.33 25.15 -4.06
C LEU A 21 -21.46 25.18 -3.03
N ASN A 22 -22.36 26.18 -3.10
CA ASN A 22 -23.55 26.24 -2.25
C ASN A 22 -24.47 25.04 -2.47
N ILE A 23 -24.65 24.60 -3.72
CA ILE A 23 -25.43 23.40 -4.05
C ILE A 23 -24.77 22.14 -3.47
N LEU A 24 -23.45 22.02 -3.60
CA LEU A 24 -22.73 20.86 -3.08
C LEU A 24 -22.86 20.81 -1.56
N ASP A 25 -22.61 21.92 -0.86
CA ASP A 25 -22.80 22.01 0.59
C ASP A 25 -24.23 21.64 1.01
N GLU A 26 -25.26 22.18 0.34
CA GLU A 26 -26.67 21.83 0.60
C GLU A 26 -26.95 20.32 0.44
N LYS A 27 -26.35 19.67 -0.56
CA LYS A 27 -26.65 18.27 -0.91
C LYS A 27 -25.73 17.24 -0.25
N THR A 28 -24.59 17.64 0.31
CA THR A 28 -23.59 16.72 0.90
C THR A 28 -23.35 16.94 2.38
N SER A 29 -23.53 18.15 2.91
CA SER A 29 -23.23 18.49 4.30
C SER A 29 -23.98 17.60 5.29
N ALA A 30 -23.27 17.06 6.28
CA ALA A 30 -23.79 16.14 7.29
C ALA A 30 -24.44 14.85 6.73
N ARG A 31 -24.13 14.49 5.48
CA ARG A 31 -24.54 13.22 4.85
C ARG A 31 -23.40 12.21 4.91
N PRO A 32 -23.66 10.89 4.78
CA PRO A 32 -22.59 9.87 4.77
C PRO A 32 -21.58 10.01 3.61
N TRP A 33 -21.96 10.73 2.55
CA TRP A 33 -21.12 11.03 1.38
C TRP A 33 -20.59 12.47 1.42
N ASP A 34 -20.37 13.01 2.62
CA ASP A 34 -19.86 14.37 2.77
C ASP A 34 -18.53 14.57 2.02
N LEU A 35 -18.35 15.80 1.55
CA LEU A 35 -17.15 16.19 0.83
C LEU A 35 -16.04 16.51 1.84
N PRO A 36 -14.76 16.28 1.48
CA PRO A 36 -13.67 16.68 2.35
C PRO A 36 -13.65 18.22 2.48
N PRO A 37 -13.21 18.76 3.63
CA PRO A 37 -13.29 20.20 3.92
C PRO A 37 -12.50 21.06 2.92
N ASN A 38 -11.54 20.49 2.22
CA ASN A 38 -10.71 21.11 1.19
C ASN A 38 -11.17 20.79 -0.24
N TYR A 39 -12.41 20.35 -0.46
CA TYR A 39 -12.92 20.11 -1.81
C TYR A 39 -12.85 21.37 -2.67
N SER A 40 -12.16 21.26 -3.79
CA SER A 40 -12.11 22.29 -4.83
C SER A 40 -12.07 21.64 -6.21
N ILE A 41 -12.73 22.29 -7.17
CA ILE A 41 -12.64 21.96 -8.60
C ILE A 41 -11.29 22.40 -9.19
N ASN A 42 -10.65 23.39 -8.55
CA ASN A 42 -9.39 23.95 -8.98
C ASN A 42 -8.28 22.92 -8.78
N VAL A 43 -7.36 22.87 -9.74
CA VAL A 43 -6.15 22.06 -9.61
C VAL A 43 -5.17 22.76 -8.68
N ASP A 44 -4.52 22.02 -7.78
CA ASP A 44 -3.47 22.55 -6.89
C ASP A 44 -2.27 23.06 -7.71
N PRO A 45 -1.69 24.24 -7.42
CA PRO A 45 -0.54 24.77 -8.15
C PRO A 45 0.72 23.88 -8.18
N ARG A 46 0.82 22.90 -7.29
CA ARG A 46 1.90 21.89 -7.25
C ARG A 46 1.63 20.70 -8.18
N SER A 47 0.42 20.58 -8.71
CA SER A 47 0.05 19.53 -9.65
C SER A 47 0.60 19.85 -11.05
N ARG A 48 0.93 18.82 -11.80
CA ARG A 48 1.23 18.91 -13.23
C ARG A 48 0.02 19.35 -14.05
N LEU A 49 -1.19 19.07 -13.57
CA LEU A 49 -2.43 19.42 -14.26
C LEU A 49 -2.75 20.91 -14.13
N PHE A 50 -1.96 21.67 -13.36
CA PHE A 50 -2.18 23.09 -13.15
C PHE A 50 -1.86 23.87 -14.42
N ASP A 51 -2.85 24.64 -14.87
CA ASP A 51 -2.72 25.62 -15.94
C ASP A 51 -2.54 27.00 -15.30
N ASP A 52 -1.42 27.67 -15.61
CA ASP A 52 -1.08 29.00 -15.09
C ASP A 52 -1.63 30.15 -15.94
N SER A 53 -2.29 29.84 -17.06
CA SER A 53 -2.94 30.83 -17.91
C SER A 53 -4.19 31.44 -17.26
N ASP A 54 -4.74 32.50 -17.88
CA ASP A 54 -5.97 33.12 -17.36
C ASP A 54 -7.12 32.10 -17.45
N PRO A 55 -7.77 31.71 -16.33
CA PRO A 55 -8.86 30.73 -16.35
C PRO A 55 -10.06 31.19 -17.20
N ASN A 56 -10.19 32.49 -17.48
CA ASN A 56 -11.24 33.04 -18.34
C ASN A 56 -10.82 33.18 -19.82
N ASP A 57 -9.56 32.90 -20.15
CA ASP A 57 -9.00 32.92 -21.49
C ASP A 57 -7.80 31.94 -21.56
N PRO A 58 -8.04 30.63 -21.34
CA PRO A 58 -6.96 29.67 -21.21
C PRO A 58 -6.18 29.58 -22.52
N GLN A 59 -4.86 29.51 -22.41
CA GLN A 59 -3.98 29.41 -23.57
C GLN A 59 -3.90 27.95 -24.05
N LEU A 60 -3.85 27.75 -25.36
CA LEU A 60 -3.56 26.43 -25.90
C LEU A 60 -2.15 26.01 -25.47
N PRO A 61 -1.95 24.76 -25.00
CA PRO A 61 -0.62 24.29 -24.65
C PRO A 61 0.28 24.30 -25.90
N ASP A 62 1.54 24.72 -25.74
CA ASP A 62 2.52 24.71 -26.82
C ASP A 62 2.79 23.26 -27.26
N PRO A 63 2.59 22.91 -28.56
CA PRO A 63 2.78 21.55 -29.06
C PRO A 63 4.28 21.19 -29.17
N GLY A 64 4.95 20.99 -28.04
CA GLY A 64 6.33 20.53 -27.94
C GLY A 64 6.49 19.34 -26.99
N PRO A 65 7.40 18.40 -27.27
CA PRO A 65 7.73 17.34 -26.31
C PRO A 65 8.49 17.96 -25.12
N ASN A 66 7.88 17.92 -23.93
CA ASN A 66 8.52 18.36 -22.70
C ASN A 66 8.79 17.15 -21.80
N LEU A 67 10.07 16.74 -21.73
CA LEU A 67 10.53 15.64 -20.88
C LEU A 67 10.96 16.20 -19.53
N TYR A 68 10.70 15.45 -18.46
CA TYR A 68 11.06 15.83 -17.08
C TYR A 68 10.42 17.15 -16.64
N ALA A 69 9.29 17.51 -17.24
CA ALA A 69 8.58 18.77 -17.01
C ALA A 69 7.97 18.89 -15.59
N TYR A 70 8.04 17.82 -14.80
CA TYR A 70 7.40 17.74 -13.50
C TYR A 70 8.38 17.27 -12.42
N ASP A 71 8.72 18.21 -11.54
CA ASP A 71 9.45 17.94 -10.31
C ASP A 71 8.47 17.55 -9.21
N VAL A 72 8.72 16.39 -8.60
CA VAL A 72 7.86 15.85 -7.54
C VAL A 72 7.93 16.76 -6.30
N PRO A 73 6.82 17.36 -5.85
CA PRO A 73 6.82 18.27 -4.71
C PRO A 73 7.05 17.51 -3.40
N GLN A 74 7.64 18.19 -2.41
CA GLN A 74 7.72 17.67 -1.05
C GLN A 74 6.35 17.75 -0.38
N LEU A 75 5.78 16.60 -0.02
CA LEU A 75 4.45 16.52 0.60
C LEU A 75 4.50 16.56 2.14
N ARG A 76 5.65 16.24 2.76
CA ARG A 76 5.95 16.38 4.20
C ARG A 76 7.46 16.53 4.44
N SER A 77 7.87 17.20 5.52
CA SER A 77 9.24 17.11 6.05
C SER A 77 9.41 15.80 6.83
N ASP A 78 10.54 15.12 6.66
CA ASP A 78 10.88 13.82 7.28
C ASP A 78 10.97 13.82 8.84
N SER A 79 10.40 14.82 9.53
CA SER A 79 10.52 15.03 10.99
C SER A 79 9.42 14.40 11.85
N ASP A 80 8.30 13.94 11.28
CA ASP A 80 7.19 13.39 12.07
C ASP A 80 7.30 11.86 12.21
N ALA A 81 8.30 11.40 12.97
CA ALA A 81 8.22 10.10 13.65
C ALA A 81 7.24 10.23 14.85
N PRO A 82 6.53 9.18 15.26
CA PRO A 82 5.52 9.30 16.32
C PRO A 82 6.19 9.51 17.68
N GLY A 83 6.26 10.76 18.11
CA GLY A 83 6.79 11.18 19.39
C GLY A 83 6.55 12.67 19.63
N SER A 84 5.74 12.97 20.65
CA SER A 84 5.39 14.30 21.17
C SER A 84 4.72 15.27 20.19
N ALA A 85 3.38 15.25 20.19
CA ALA A 85 2.60 16.45 19.98
C ALA A 85 2.99 17.47 21.05
N SER A 86 3.71 18.51 20.65
CA SER A 86 3.61 19.81 21.30
C SER A 86 2.97 20.76 20.30
N ASP A 87 1.80 21.24 20.70
CA ASP A 87 1.10 22.42 20.26
C ASP A 87 2.04 23.57 19.86
N ASP A 88 1.56 24.41 18.93
CA ASP A 88 2.20 25.64 18.47
C ASP A 88 3.49 25.51 17.65
N SER A 89 3.33 25.13 16.37
CA SER A 89 3.75 25.96 15.24
C SER A 89 3.79 25.11 13.97
N LEU A 90 2.87 25.42 13.04
CA LEU A 90 2.97 25.29 11.58
C LEU A 90 1.55 25.38 11.02
N VAL A 91 0.99 26.59 11.11
CA VAL A 91 -0.01 27.04 10.13
C VAL A 91 0.78 27.80 9.08
N PRO A 92 1.07 27.23 7.89
CA PRO A 92 1.38 28.06 6.75
C PRO A 92 0.20 28.99 6.54
N ASP A 93 0.50 30.27 6.36
CA ASP A 93 -0.40 31.43 6.32
C ASP A 93 -1.34 31.45 5.08
N PHE A 94 -1.89 30.29 4.70
CA PHE A 94 -2.82 30.08 3.59
C PHE A 94 -4.21 29.59 4.05
N ALA A 95 -4.42 29.40 5.35
CA ALA A 95 -5.71 28.97 5.92
C ALA A 95 -6.75 30.10 6.07
N ALA A 96 -6.49 31.29 5.51
CA ALA A 96 -7.43 32.41 5.50
C ALA A 96 -7.88 32.79 4.08
N THR A 97 -8.28 31.82 3.26
CA THR A 97 -9.09 32.08 2.06
C THR A 97 -10.23 31.08 1.92
N THR A 98 -11.10 31.00 2.93
CA THR A 98 -12.45 30.42 2.81
C THR A 98 -13.43 31.33 2.06
N SER A 99 -12.94 32.35 1.33
CA SER A 99 -13.78 33.23 0.48
C SER A 99 -13.03 33.96 -0.66
N GLY A 100 -11.82 33.51 -1.04
CA GLY A 100 -10.98 34.20 -2.03
C GLY A 100 -10.96 33.47 -3.37
N GLY A 101 -11.25 34.18 -4.46
CA GLY A 101 -11.14 33.64 -5.82
C GLY A 101 -9.71 33.21 -6.20
N TRP A 102 -9.63 32.49 -7.33
CA TRP A 102 -8.40 31.95 -7.95
C TRP A 102 -7.18 32.87 -7.80
N THR A 103 -6.07 32.31 -7.33
CA THR A 103 -4.77 32.95 -7.26
C THR A 103 -3.90 32.48 -8.43
N ALA A 104 -3.71 33.33 -9.44
CA ALA A 104 -2.66 33.13 -10.42
C ALA A 104 -1.29 33.14 -9.72
N ARG A 105 -0.36 32.28 -10.15
CA ARG A 105 1.02 32.30 -9.67
C ARG A 105 1.61 33.66 -10.07
N ARG A 106 1.95 34.51 -9.09
CA ARG A 106 2.35 35.92 -9.34
C ARG A 106 3.72 36.10 -10.02
N GLU A 107 4.42 35.04 -10.40
CA GLU A 107 5.73 35.14 -11.06
C GLU A 107 5.85 34.17 -12.24
N PRO A 108 6.12 34.68 -13.46
CA PRO A 108 6.50 33.83 -14.59
C PRO A 108 7.94 33.34 -14.38
N ILE A 109 8.13 32.01 -14.30
CA ILE A 109 9.46 31.41 -14.41
C ILE A 109 9.84 31.45 -15.90
N VAL A 110 10.69 32.41 -16.25
CA VAL A 110 11.35 32.43 -17.56
C VAL A 110 12.33 31.25 -17.62
N PRO A 111 12.32 30.42 -18.69
CA PRO A 111 13.33 29.39 -18.86
C PRO A 111 14.66 30.05 -19.24
N VAL A 112 15.65 29.99 -18.35
CA VAL A 112 17.01 30.45 -18.67
C VAL A 112 17.74 29.34 -19.40
N VAL A 113 17.92 29.52 -20.71
CA VAL A 113 18.88 28.76 -21.51
C VAL A 113 20.23 29.49 -21.51
N SER A 114 21.28 28.72 -21.18
CA SER A 114 22.71 28.90 -21.48
C SER A 114 23.54 29.96 -20.75
N GLY A 115 24.76 29.56 -20.32
CA GLY A 115 25.87 30.48 -20.10
C GLY A 115 26.85 30.09 -18.99
N SER A 116 27.99 29.56 -19.39
CA SER A 116 29.16 29.10 -18.63
C SER A 116 29.88 30.12 -17.72
N ILE A 117 30.43 29.58 -16.62
CA ILE A 117 31.78 29.79 -16.03
C ILE A 117 32.09 30.98 -15.08
N ASP A 118 32.74 30.59 -13.97
CA ASP A 118 33.69 31.26 -13.06
C ASP A 118 33.24 31.93 -11.74
N GLY A 119 33.89 31.49 -10.65
CA GLY A 119 34.03 32.25 -9.40
C GLY A 119 34.02 31.42 -8.11
N TRP A 120 35.21 30.96 -7.67
CA TRP A 120 35.47 30.41 -6.34
C TRP A 120 35.30 31.43 -5.20
N GLY A 121 34.87 30.99 -4.01
CA GLY A 121 35.11 31.69 -2.73
C GLY A 121 34.15 31.34 -1.58
N PRO A 122 34.60 30.74 -0.46
CA PRO A 122 33.73 30.06 0.52
C PRO A 122 33.27 30.98 1.66
N ARG A 123 32.03 30.78 2.14
CA ARG A 123 31.64 31.17 3.51
C ARG A 123 30.95 30.03 4.23
N THR A 124 31.72 29.47 5.16
CA THR A 124 31.33 28.59 6.25
C THR A 124 30.15 29.13 7.05
N VAL A 125 29.05 28.38 7.08
CA VAL A 125 28.09 28.38 8.18
C VAL A 125 27.84 26.92 8.52
N GLN A 126 28.32 26.51 9.70
CA GLN A 126 28.05 25.21 10.29
C GLN A 126 26.60 25.18 10.80
N PRO A 127 25.78 24.18 10.45
CA PRO A 127 24.70 23.73 11.29
C PRO A 127 25.24 22.62 12.21
N VAL A 128 25.21 22.90 13.50
CA VAL A 128 25.44 21.93 14.57
C VAL A 128 24.29 20.92 14.53
N TRP A 129 24.54 19.74 13.99
CA TRP A 129 23.64 18.60 14.11
C TRP A 129 23.81 17.99 15.50
N HIS A 130 22.89 18.29 16.42
CA HIS A 130 22.66 17.41 17.57
C HIS A 130 21.93 16.15 17.09
N SER A 131 22.70 15.21 16.54
CA SER A 131 22.24 13.83 16.36
C SER A 131 22.21 13.17 17.73
N THR A 132 21.01 12.90 18.26
CA THR A 132 20.82 11.97 19.36
C THR A 132 21.21 10.58 18.86
N ARG A 133 22.50 10.24 19.01
CA ARG A 133 23.04 8.89 18.85
C ARG A 133 22.34 7.99 19.87
N GLN A 134 21.26 7.34 19.47
CA GLN A 134 20.95 6.04 20.05
C GLN A 134 21.96 5.06 19.48
N ASN A 135 22.72 4.48 20.39
CA ASN A 135 23.87 3.63 20.13
C ASN A 135 23.50 2.46 19.23
N ALA A 136 23.87 2.54 17.96
CA ALA A 136 24.22 1.35 17.20
C ALA A 136 25.32 0.63 18.00
N PRO A 137 25.20 -0.67 18.31
CA PRO A 137 26.32 -1.41 18.86
C PRO A 137 27.44 -1.32 17.84
N SER A 138 28.52 -0.64 18.24
CA SER A 138 29.75 -0.55 17.49
C SER A 138 30.21 -1.96 17.11
N ASN A 139 30.14 -2.31 15.82
CA ASN A 139 30.92 -3.39 15.22
C ASN A 139 32.40 -2.97 15.21
N VAL A 140 32.97 -2.75 16.39
CA VAL A 140 34.39 -3.06 16.60
C VAL A 140 34.39 -4.57 16.73
N ALA A 141 34.91 -5.28 15.73
CA ALA A 141 35.18 -6.70 15.87
C ALA A 141 35.91 -6.88 17.21
N PRO A 142 35.31 -7.57 18.21
CA PRO A 142 36.01 -7.80 19.46
C PRO A 142 37.32 -8.52 19.08
N ALA A 143 38.45 -8.02 19.58
CA ALA A 143 39.75 -8.64 19.35
C ALA A 143 39.60 -10.16 19.46
N ALA A 144 39.85 -10.87 18.36
CA ALA A 144 39.47 -12.27 18.19
C ALA A 144 39.95 -13.05 19.43
N GLN A 145 39.00 -13.52 20.24
CA GLN A 145 39.36 -14.26 21.44
C GLN A 145 40.09 -15.55 21.01
N PRO A 146 41.14 -16.01 21.72
CA PRO A 146 41.98 -17.14 21.26
C PRO A 146 41.23 -18.48 21.08
N TYR A 147 40.01 -18.55 21.58
CA TYR A 147 39.08 -19.68 21.51
C TYR A 147 37.84 -19.40 20.63
N ALA A 148 37.82 -18.28 19.89
CA ALA A 148 36.79 -17.95 18.91
C ALA A 148 36.81 -18.92 17.71
N ASP A 149 37.99 -19.42 17.32
CA ASP A 149 38.16 -20.42 16.24
C ASP A 149 37.45 -21.76 16.49
N ALA A 150 36.97 -22.00 17.72
CA ALA A 150 36.16 -23.18 18.04
C ALA A 150 34.70 -23.04 17.58
N GLU A 151 34.27 -21.84 17.17
CA GLU A 151 33.07 -21.68 16.35
C GLU A 151 33.45 -21.96 14.89
N VAL A 152 32.99 -23.09 14.37
CA VAL A 152 33.12 -23.45 12.96
C VAL A 152 32.25 -22.50 12.14
N GLY A 153 32.73 -21.27 11.94
CA GLY A 153 32.16 -20.30 11.02
C GLY A 153 32.79 -20.50 9.66
N LEU A 154 32.00 -20.91 8.66
CA LEU A 154 32.44 -20.93 7.27
C LEU A 154 32.83 -19.51 6.86
N THR A 155 34.08 -19.31 6.44
CA THR A 155 34.51 -18.04 5.85
C THR A 155 33.71 -17.82 4.57
N ILE A 156 32.85 -16.80 4.55
CA ILE A 156 32.03 -16.49 3.37
C ILE A 156 32.97 -15.99 2.27
N GLN A 157 33.06 -16.75 1.17
CA GLN A 157 33.83 -16.32 0.00
C GLN A 157 33.16 -15.12 -0.67
N PRO A 158 33.91 -14.08 -1.03
CA PRO A 158 33.38 -12.94 -1.78
C PRO A 158 32.96 -13.39 -3.18
N ILE A 159 32.01 -12.67 -3.78
CA ILE A 159 31.54 -12.96 -5.12
C ILE A 159 32.58 -12.48 -6.14
N PRO A 160 33.03 -13.30 -7.10
CA PRO A 160 34.01 -12.85 -8.10
C PRO A 160 33.48 -11.66 -8.93
N ARG A 161 34.38 -10.75 -9.31
CA ARG A 161 34.02 -9.47 -9.97
C ARG A 161 33.27 -9.65 -11.30
N GLU A 162 33.64 -10.68 -12.06
CA GLU A 162 33.01 -11.00 -13.35
C GLU A 162 31.49 -11.19 -13.26
N TYR A 163 30.98 -11.70 -12.12
CA TYR A 163 29.56 -11.92 -11.91
C TYR A 163 28.80 -10.63 -11.59
N TRP A 164 29.47 -9.64 -10.99
CA TRP A 164 28.92 -8.30 -10.79
C TRP A 164 28.84 -7.54 -12.11
N ASP A 165 29.92 -7.57 -12.91
CA ASP A 165 30.03 -6.86 -14.19
C ASP A 165 29.02 -7.36 -15.23
N ALA A 166 28.55 -8.60 -15.06
CA ALA A 166 27.57 -9.21 -15.93
C ALA A 166 26.13 -8.70 -15.68
N ILE A 167 25.86 -8.01 -14.57
CA ILE A 167 24.52 -7.51 -14.24
C ILE A 167 24.33 -6.10 -14.86
N PRO A 168 23.20 -5.84 -15.56
CA PRO A 168 22.93 -4.50 -16.08
C PRO A 168 22.83 -3.44 -14.98
N LEU A 169 23.29 -2.22 -15.26
CA LEU A 169 23.33 -1.12 -14.29
C LEU A 169 21.95 -0.81 -13.67
N VAL A 170 20.88 -0.86 -14.48
CA VAL A 170 19.50 -0.65 -14.01
C VAL A 170 19.09 -1.69 -12.96
N CYS A 171 19.56 -2.94 -13.09
CA CYS A 171 19.27 -3.97 -12.09
C CYS A 171 20.17 -3.81 -10.86
N LEU A 172 21.44 -3.45 -11.04
CA LEU A 172 22.35 -3.15 -9.93
C LEU A 172 21.81 -2.04 -9.02
N SER A 173 21.25 -0.96 -9.59
CA SER A 173 20.68 0.13 -8.79
C SER A 173 19.54 -0.34 -7.88
N ARG A 174 18.67 -1.23 -8.39
CA ARG A 174 17.60 -1.86 -7.60
C ARG A 174 18.11 -2.84 -6.56
N MET A 175 19.16 -3.60 -6.88
CA MET A 175 19.78 -4.53 -5.94
C MET A 175 20.43 -3.80 -4.76
N PHE A 176 21.05 -2.63 -4.98
CA PHE A 176 21.72 -1.85 -3.94
C PHE A 176 20.78 -1.11 -2.97
N GLU A 177 19.46 -1.21 -3.16
CA GLU A 177 18.48 -0.77 -2.18
C GLU A 177 18.54 -1.59 -0.89
N PHE A 178 18.90 -2.88 -0.99
CA PHE A 178 18.99 -3.78 0.15
C PHE A 178 20.37 -3.72 0.80
N GLU A 179 20.42 -3.54 2.12
CA GLU A 179 21.68 -3.52 2.88
C GLU A 179 22.45 -4.84 2.73
N SER A 180 21.73 -5.96 2.67
CA SER A 180 22.30 -7.30 2.50
C SER A 180 23.15 -7.41 1.23
N VAL A 181 22.77 -6.74 0.14
CA VAL A 181 23.51 -6.71 -1.12
C VAL A 181 24.71 -5.77 -1.04
N ARG A 182 24.55 -4.62 -0.38
CA ARG A 182 25.64 -3.66 -0.19
C ARG A 182 26.78 -4.27 0.63
N GLU A 183 26.45 -5.09 1.62
CA GLU A 183 27.45 -5.85 2.37
C GLU A 183 28.24 -6.83 1.49
N GLU A 184 27.59 -7.55 0.57
CA GLU A 184 28.27 -8.45 -0.36
C GLU A 184 29.17 -7.70 -1.35
N TYR A 185 28.75 -6.51 -1.77
CA TYR A 185 29.58 -5.64 -2.59
C TYR A 185 30.81 -5.18 -1.81
N ARG A 186 30.65 -4.74 -0.55
CA ARG A 186 31.79 -4.37 0.32
C ARG A 186 32.75 -5.54 0.53
N ARG A 187 32.25 -6.77 0.69
CA ARG A 187 33.12 -7.96 0.80
C ARG A 187 33.97 -8.18 -0.45
N THR A 188 33.44 -7.85 -1.62
CA THR A 188 34.11 -8.05 -2.92
C THR A 188 35.09 -6.91 -3.26
N TYR A 189 34.67 -5.66 -3.03
CA TYR A 189 35.38 -4.46 -3.49
C TYR A 189 36.06 -3.67 -2.35
N ASN A 190 35.86 -4.08 -1.09
CA ASN A 190 36.32 -3.40 0.12
C ASN A 190 35.93 -1.91 0.19
N THR A 191 34.88 -1.53 -0.54
CA THR A 191 34.35 -0.17 -0.68
C THR A 191 32.84 -0.23 -0.81
N ASP A 192 32.16 0.85 -0.43
CA ASP A 192 30.73 0.99 -0.65
C ASP A 192 30.43 1.21 -2.15
N PRO A 193 29.31 0.68 -2.68
CA PRO A 193 28.97 0.88 -4.09
C PRO A 193 28.85 2.38 -4.40
N PRO A 194 29.44 2.86 -5.51
CA PRO A 194 29.41 4.27 -5.91
C PRO A 194 27.99 4.83 -5.97
N LYS A 195 27.82 6.12 -5.67
CA LYS A 195 26.50 6.78 -5.70
C LYS A 195 25.83 6.74 -7.08
N GLU A 196 26.61 6.70 -8.15
CA GLU A 196 26.12 6.62 -9.54
C GLU A 196 25.51 5.25 -9.87
N MET A 197 25.92 4.19 -9.17
CA MET A 197 25.34 2.86 -9.33
C MET A 197 24.09 2.66 -8.47
N ARG A 198 23.80 3.59 -7.54
CA ARG A 198 22.61 3.54 -6.68
C ARG A 198 21.52 4.40 -7.28
N ASP A 199 20.28 4.07 -6.98
CA ASP A 199 19.18 4.95 -7.34
C ASP A 199 19.24 6.22 -6.48
N GLN A 200 19.20 7.37 -7.14
CA GLN A 200 19.19 8.71 -6.53
C GLN A 200 17.80 9.33 -6.54
N ALA A 201 16.81 8.63 -7.10
CA ALA A 201 15.43 9.06 -7.12
C ALA A 201 14.86 9.26 -5.71
N ARG A 202 13.87 10.14 -5.60
CA ARG A 202 13.16 10.36 -4.33
C ARG A 202 12.44 9.08 -3.92
N LYS A 203 12.69 8.65 -2.68
CA LYS A 203 11.96 7.55 -2.04
C LYS A 203 10.62 8.05 -1.52
N LEU A 204 9.55 7.41 -1.96
CA LEU A 204 8.18 7.77 -1.63
C LEU A 204 7.62 6.74 -0.65
N THR A 205 7.03 7.24 0.44
CA THR A 205 6.22 6.42 1.35
C THR A 205 4.83 6.18 0.74
N PHE A 206 4.08 5.21 1.27
CA PHE A 206 2.68 5.01 0.86
C PHE A 206 1.82 6.28 1.04
N THR A 207 2.08 7.05 2.09
CA THR A 207 1.40 8.34 2.32
C THR A 207 1.74 9.37 1.24
N ASP A 208 3.02 9.49 0.86
CA ASP A 208 3.44 10.40 -0.22
C ASP A 208 2.80 10.00 -1.55
N ILE A 209 2.70 8.69 -1.80
CA ILE A 209 2.03 8.13 -2.97
C ILE A 209 0.57 8.58 -3.04
N VAL A 210 -0.19 8.45 -1.95
CA VAL A 210 -1.60 8.84 -1.93
C VAL A 210 -1.73 10.35 -2.16
N GLY A 211 -0.89 11.15 -1.51
CA GLY A 211 -0.88 12.60 -1.72
C GLY A 211 -0.53 12.99 -3.15
N LEU A 212 0.49 12.38 -3.75
CA LEU A 212 0.87 12.64 -5.15
C LEU A 212 -0.22 12.22 -6.12
N ALA A 213 -0.88 11.09 -5.87
CA ALA A 213 -1.96 10.57 -6.68
C ALA A 213 -3.17 11.51 -6.64
N GLN A 214 -3.56 12.01 -5.47
CA GLN A 214 -4.66 12.97 -5.34
C GLN A 214 -4.36 14.32 -6.02
N LEU A 215 -3.09 14.71 -6.09
CA LEU A 215 -2.67 15.94 -6.77
C LEU A 215 -2.64 15.80 -8.29
N ASN A 216 -2.14 14.69 -8.82
CA ASN A 216 -1.78 14.57 -10.24
C ASN A 216 -2.67 13.60 -11.04
N SER A 217 -3.47 12.74 -10.40
CA SER A 217 -4.30 11.77 -11.11
C SER A 217 -5.40 12.46 -11.92
N ARG A 218 -5.42 12.14 -13.22
CA ARG A 218 -6.40 12.66 -14.19
C ARG A 218 -7.78 12.11 -13.92
N GLU A 219 -7.86 10.84 -13.54
CA GLU A 219 -9.11 10.16 -13.19
C GLU A 219 -9.72 10.78 -11.93
N TYR A 220 -8.90 11.08 -10.93
CA TYR A 220 -9.36 11.73 -9.70
C TYR A 220 -9.94 13.13 -9.99
N GLN A 221 -9.23 13.93 -10.80
CA GLN A 221 -9.72 15.23 -11.26
C GLN A 221 -11.01 15.10 -12.09
N SER A 222 -11.10 14.13 -13.00
CA SER A 222 -12.30 13.88 -13.81
C SER A 222 -13.53 13.56 -12.95
N GLN A 223 -13.37 12.86 -11.82
CA GLN A 223 -14.48 12.59 -10.91
C GLN A 223 -14.92 13.84 -10.14
N LYS A 224 -14.00 14.74 -9.77
CA LYS A 224 -14.35 16.06 -9.21
C LYS A 224 -15.14 16.89 -10.22
N GLU A 225 -14.69 16.93 -11.46
CA GLU A 225 -15.33 17.65 -12.57
C GLU A 225 -16.71 17.09 -12.91
N ALA A 226 -16.89 15.77 -12.84
CA ALA A 226 -18.20 15.14 -13.02
C ALA A 226 -19.19 15.55 -11.92
N LEU A 227 -18.75 15.62 -10.66
CA LEU A 227 -19.56 16.12 -9.55
C LEU A 227 -19.91 17.60 -9.73
N TYR A 228 -18.91 18.43 -10.02
CA TYR A 228 -19.10 19.86 -10.26
C TYR A 228 -20.07 20.11 -11.43
N SER A 229 -19.92 19.37 -12.54
CA SER A 229 -20.80 19.48 -13.71
C SER A 229 -22.25 19.09 -13.41
N ALA A 230 -22.47 18.08 -12.55
CA ALA A 230 -23.81 17.72 -12.10
C ALA A 230 -24.46 18.87 -11.30
N ALA A 231 -23.70 19.50 -10.41
CA ALA A 231 -24.16 20.65 -9.63
C ALA A 231 -24.39 21.89 -10.49
N LEU A 232 -23.55 22.16 -11.50
CA LEU A 232 -23.78 23.21 -12.50
C LEU A 232 -25.06 22.96 -13.32
N GLY A 233 -25.37 21.70 -13.63
CA GLY A 233 -26.67 21.33 -14.21
C GLY A 233 -27.84 21.76 -13.32
N LEU A 234 -27.70 21.60 -12.00
CA LEU A 234 -28.75 21.98 -11.05
C LEU A 234 -28.90 23.50 -10.89
N THR A 235 -27.80 24.27 -10.90
CA THR A 235 -27.90 25.76 -10.87
C THR A 235 -28.78 26.26 -12.02
N ARG A 236 -28.58 25.70 -13.22
CA ARG A 236 -29.36 26.02 -14.42
C ARG A 236 -30.84 25.68 -14.27
N GLU A 237 -31.18 24.49 -13.79
CA GLU A 237 -32.59 24.12 -13.63
C GLU A 237 -33.28 24.93 -12.52
N ARG A 238 -32.61 25.22 -11.41
CA ARG A 238 -33.14 26.09 -10.35
C ARG A 238 -33.36 27.53 -10.83
N TYR A 239 -32.49 28.05 -11.70
CA TYR A 239 -32.66 29.38 -12.29
C TYR A 239 -33.98 29.53 -13.05
N ARG A 240 -34.54 28.45 -13.61
CA ARG A 240 -35.85 28.49 -14.30
C ARG A 240 -37.00 28.81 -13.35
N TYR A 241 -36.86 28.51 -12.06
CA TYR A 241 -37.85 28.77 -11.02
C TYR A 241 -37.69 30.15 -10.36
N GLN A 242 -36.60 30.86 -10.67
CA GLN A 242 -36.39 32.26 -10.26
C GLN A 242 -37.06 33.21 -11.26
N THR A 243 -37.39 34.43 -10.81
CA THR A 243 -37.89 35.49 -11.71
C THR A 243 -36.72 36.08 -12.51
N LYS A 244 -36.70 35.83 -13.81
CA LYS A 244 -35.60 36.23 -14.70
C LYS A 244 -36.00 37.47 -15.48
N PHE A 245 -35.26 38.56 -15.33
CA PHE A 245 -35.46 39.77 -16.12
C PHE A 245 -34.51 39.77 -17.32
N SER A 246 -35.07 40.07 -18.49
CA SER A 246 -34.37 40.20 -19.77
C SER A 246 -34.81 41.51 -20.42
N ALA A 247 -33.88 42.21 -21.07
CA ALA A 247 -34.19 43.40 -21.85
C ALA A 247 -33.56 43.27 -23.24
N ALA A 248 -34.25 43.71 -24.29
CA ALA A 248 -33.77 43.69 -25.66
C ALA A 248 -34.09 45.01 -26.38
N GLY A 249 -33.29 45.37 -27.38
CA GLY A 249 -33.58 46.45 -28.32
C GLY A 249 -33.55 47.89 -27.77
N ASN A 250 -33.12 48.10 -26.52
CA ASN A 250 -32.92 49.44 -25.96
C ASN A 250 -31.76 50.20 -26.65
N GLY A 251 -32.03 50.77 -27.82
CA GLY A 251 -31.11 51.60 -28.62
C GLY A 251 -30.10 50.83 -29.49
N THR A 252 -30.16 49.50 -29.52
CA THR A 252 -29.18 48.64 -30.22
C THR A 252 -29.75 47.87 -31.42
N SER A 253 -31.07 47.82 -31.57
CA SER A 253 -31.73 47.24 -32.74
C SER A 253 -32.51 48.30 -33.50
N SER A 254 -32.20 48.48 -34.78
CA SER A 254 -32.94 49.35 -35.68
C SER A 254 -33.24 48.60 -36.98
N ASN A 255 -34.51 48.40 -37.27
CA ASN A 255 -34.95 47.72 -38.48
C ASN A 255 -35.37 48.78 -39.49
N TYR A 256 -34.57 48.96 -40.53
CA TYR A 256 -34.98 49.74 -41.70
C TYR A 256 -35.72 48.82 -42.67
N ASP A 257 -36.93 49.21 -43.04
CA ASP A 257 -37.72 48.53 -44.06
C ASP A 257 -38.05 49.51 -45.19
N HIS A 258 -37.80 49.06 -46.42
CA HIS A 258 -38.21 49.75 -47.64
C HIS A 258 -39.26 48.90 -48.32
N THR A 259 -40.49 49.37 -48.31
CA THR A 259 -41.59 48.73 -49.02
C THR A 259 -42.03 49.63 -50.17
N ARG A 260 -42.34 49.00 -51.30
CA ARG A 260 -42.97 49.67 -52.43
C ARG A 260 -44.15 48.83 -52.87
N ASP A 261 -45.35 49.37 -52.72
CA ASP A 261 -46.59 48.74 -53.15
C ASP A 261 -47.42 49.71 -53.99
N ALA A 262 -47.97 49.24 -55.10
CA ALA A 262 -48.75 50.02 -56.08
C ALA A 262 -48.18 51.41 -56.45
N GLY A 263 -46.84 51.56 -56.47
CA GLY A 263 -46.16 52.81 -56.81
C GLY A 263 -45.89 53.76 -55.63
N VAL A 264 -46.45 53.49 -54.45
CA VAL A 264 -46.17 54.23 -53.21
C VAL A 264 -44.90 53.68 -52.58
N LYS A 265 -43.93 54.56 -52.26
CA LYS A 265 -42.74 54.19 -51.49
C LYS A 265 -43.01 54.44 -50.00
N SER A 266 -42.69 53.48 -49.16
CA SER A 266 -42.65 53.63 -47.71
C SER A 266 -41.29 53.21 -47.17
N ASN A 267 -40.67 54.10 -46.40
CA ASN A 267 -39.40 53.86 -45.71
C ASN A 267 -39.66 53.94 -44.23
N THR A 268 -39.55 52.85 -43.49
CA THR A 268 -39.74 52.84 -42.04
C THR A 268 -38.45 52.49 -41.32
N LEU A 269 -38.17 53.16 -40.20
CA LEU A 269 -37.14 52.78 -39.24
C LEU A 269 -37.82 52.43 -37.93
N THR A 270 -37.76 51.15 -37.56
CA THR A 270 -38.35 50.64 -36.33
C THR A 270 -37.27 50.45 -35.28
N VAL A 271 -37.44 51.06 -34.10
CA VAL A 271 -36.59 50.87 -32.93
C VAL A 271 -37.42 50.18 -31.85
N PRO A 272 -37.42 48.84 -31.79
CA PRO A 272 -38.14 48.09 -30.77
C PRO A 272 -37.30 48.01 -29.50
N SER A 273 -37.92 48.18 -28.34
CA SER A 273 -37.36 47.94 -27.02
C SER A 273 -38.30 47.05 -26.22
N THR A 274 -37.78 46.04 -25.54
CA THR A 274 -38.57 45.11 -24.75
C THR A 274 -37.89 44.82 -23.41
N VAL A 275 -38.70 44.59 -22.38
CA VAL A 275 -38.28 44.12 -21.07
C VAL A 275 -39.23 42.99 -20.68
N SER A 276 -38.73 41.80 -20.40
CA SER A 276 -39.51 40.64 -19.96
C SER A 276 -39.02 40.05 -18.65
N GLY A 277 -39.94 39.65 -17.79
CA GLY A 277 -39.75 38.83 -16.60
C GLY A 277 -40.40 37.46 -16.79
N ASP A 278 -39.69 36.34 -16.60
CA ASP A 278 -40.29 35.00 -16.66
C ASP A 278 -39.84 34.05 -15.53
N ARG A 279 -40.72 33.13 -15.11
CA ARG A 279 -40.43 32.05 -14.15
C ARG A 279 -41.32 30.83 -14.30
N VAL A 280 -40.81 29.66 -13.91
CA VAL A 280 -41.61 28.45 -13.64
C VAL A 280 -42.15 28.51 -12.21
N ILE A 281 -43.42 28.15 -12.01
CA ILE A 281 -44.05 28.11 -10.69
C ILE A 281 -44.01 26.70 -10.08
N ALA A 282 -44.24 26.60 -8.77
CA ALA A 282 -44.25 25.34 -8.00
C ALA A 282 -45.21 24.25 -8.54
N LEU A 283 -46.23 24.66 -9.30
CA LEU A 283 -47.19 23.80 -9.97
C LEU A 283 -46.81 23.46 -11.42
N GLY A 284 -45.58 23.75 -11.86
CA GLY A 284 -45.08 23.41 -13.20
C GLY A 284 -45.52 24.35 -14.33
N GLY A 285 -46.41 25.32 -14.09
CA GLY A 285 -46.75 26.36 -15.07
C GLY A 285 -45.65 27.41 -15.25
N THR A 286 -45.77 28.23 -16.28
CA THR A 286 -44.88 29.36 -16.57
C THR A 286 -45.64 30.67 -16.47
N ALA A 287 -45.05 31.65 -15.77
CA ALA A 287 -45.55 33.02 -15.70
C ALA A 287 -44.56 33.96 -16.38
N VAL A 288 -45.07 34.81 -17.27
CA VAL A 288 -44.30 35.78 -18.06
C VAL A 288 -44.97 37.15 -17.95
N ALA A 289 -44.17 38.20 -17.76
CA ALA A 289 -44.56 39.59 -17.92
C ALA A 289 -43.63 40.22 -18.95
N ARG A 290 -44.14 40.95 -19.94
CA ARG A 290 -43.34 41.58 -21.00
C ARG A 290 -43.88 42.97 -21.30
N PHE A 291 -43.06 43.97 -21.08
CA PHE A 291 -43.27 45.32 -21.60
C PHE A 291 -42.53 45.45 -22.94
N ALA A 292 -43.18 45.96 -23.97
CA ALA A 292 -42.61 46.24 -25.28
C ALA A 292 -42.97 47.67 -25.69
N ASN A 293 -42.00 48.41 -26.21
CA ASN A 293 -42.17 49.73 -26.78
C ASN A 293 -41.50 49.77 -28.16
N SER A 294 -42.21 50.20 -29.20
CA SER A 294 -41.69 50.29 -30.56
C SER A 294 -41.90 51.68 -31.11
N VAL A 295 -40.82 52.30 -31.58
CA VAL A 295 -40.86 53.60 -32.26
C VAL A 295 -40.66 53.36 -33.76
N VAL A 296 -41.68 53.65 -34.57
CA VAL A 296 -41.63 53.56 -36.03
C VAL A 296 -41.54 54.96 -36.60
N MET A 297 -40.45 55.25 -37.32
CA MET A 297 -40.27 56.50 -38.06
C MET A 297 -40.47 56.24 -39.54
N THR A 298 -41.47 56.85 -40.16
CA THR A 298 -41.74 56.74 -41.59
C THR A 298 -41.17 57.95 -42.32
N PHE A 299 -40.27 57.76 -43.30
CA PHE A 299 -39.53 58.84 -44.01
C PHE A 299 -40.09 59.18 -45.40
N GLY A 300 -41.18 58.55 -45.82
CA GLY A 300 -41.86 58.82 -47.09
C GLY A 300 -43.15 58.03 -47.17
N GLY A 301 -44.27 58.72 -47.38
CA GLY A 301 -45.63 58.18 -47.40
C GLY A 301 -46.63 59.33 -47.63
N PRO A 302 -47.95 59.06 -47.70
CA PRO A 302 -48.98 60.07 -48.02
C PRO A 302 -49.01 61.28 -47.07
N GLN A 303 -48.43 61.14 -45.87
CA GLN A 303 -48.46 62.13 -44.78
C GLN A 303 -47.07 62.76 -44.47
N GLY A 304 -46.02 62.43 -45.23
CA GLY A 304 -44.65 62.92 -44.97
C GLY A 304 -43.91 62.14 -43.87
N PHE A 305 -43.07 62.82 -43.06
CA PHE A 305 -42.38 62.20 -41.92
C PHE A 305 -43.37 61.97 -40.77
N ALA A 306 -43.54 60.72 -40.34
CA ALA A 306 -44.41 60.35 -39.23
C ALA A 306 -43.63 59.54 -38.19
N LYS A 307 -43.93 59.75 -36.90
CA LYS A 307 -43.36 58.99 -35.79
C LYS A 307 -44.50 58.36 -34.99
N ASP A 308 -44.60 57.04 -35.06
CA ASP A 308 -45.58 56.26 -34.32
C ASP A 308 -44.88 55.56 -33.14
N ILE A 309 -45.45 55.67 -31.95
CA ILE A 309 -44.95 54.99 -30.75
C ILE A 309 -46.03 54.03 -30.28
N SER A 310 -45.75 52.73 -30.30
CA SER A 310 -46.62 51.72 -29.71
C SER A 310 -45.99 51.17 -28.44
N SER A 311 -46.76 51.09 -27.36
CA SER A 311 -46.32 50.41 -26.13
C SER A 311 -47.34 49.34 -25.77
N ASN A 312 -46.87 48.16 -25.41
CA ASN A 312 -47.69 47.01 -25.05
C ASN A 312 -47.13 46.35 -23.77
N LEU A 313 -47.98 46.13 -22.78
CA LEU A 313 -47.66 45.36 -21.59
C LEU A 313 -48.45 44.04 -21.62
N LEU A 314 -47.73 42.91 -21.71
CA LEU A 314 -48.26 41.56 -21.79
C LEU A 314 -47.99 40.79 -20.49
N PHE A 315 -49.00 40.16 -19.93
CA PHE A 315 -48.89 39.14 -18.90
C PHE A 315 -49.38 37.81 -19.48
N GLU A 316 -48.59 36.76 -19.38
CA GLU A 316 -48.93 35.44 -19.88
C GLU A 316 -48.71 34.38 -18.79
N PHE A 317 -49.73 33.55 -18.58
CA PHE A 317 -49.70 32.44 -17.66
C PHE A 317 -50.09 31.15 -18.40
N THR A 318 -49.18 30.18 -18.43
CA THR A 318 -49.43 28.87 -19.06
C THR A 318 -49.34 27.77 -18.02
N GLN A 319 -50.37 26.92 -17.95
CA GLN A 319 -50.43 25.78 -17.03
C GLN A 319 -51.01 24.56 -17.73
N SER A 320 -50.32 23.42 -17.63
CA SER A 320 -50.92 22.12 -17.96
C SER A 320 -51.70 21.58 -16.76
N VAL A 321 -52.96 21.20 -16.96
CA VAL A 321 -53.84 20.74 -15.87
C VAL A 321 -53.57 19.27 -15.52
N PHE A 322 -53.43 18.40 -16.52
CA PHE A 322 -53.32 16.95 -16.32
C PHE A 322 -51.88 16.43 -16.38
N GLN A 323 -50.97 17.14 -17.05
CA GLN A 323 -49.57 16.70 -17.27
C GLN A 323 -48.56 17.55 -16.45
N ARG A 324 -49.01 18.05 -15.30
CA ARG A 324 -48.21 18.93 -14.42
C ARG A 324 -46.83 18.36 -14.09
N ASP A 325 -46.76 17.07 -13.77
CA ASP A 325 -45.54 16.46 -13.26
C ASP A 325 -44.43 16.33 -14.32
N VAL A 326 -44.80 16.32 -15.61
CA VAL A 326 -43.83 16.33 -16.72
C VAL A 326 -42.98 17.62 -16.67
N LEU A 327 -43.59 18.74 -16.28
CA LEU A 327 -42.91 20.04 -16.18
C LEU A 327 -42.03 20.15 -14.92
N LEU A 328 -42.30 19.35 -13.88
CA LEU A 328 -41.53 19.33 -12.64
C LEU A 328 -40.35 18.35 -12.68
N GLU A 329 -40.45 17.28 -13.49
CA GLU A 329 -39.43 16.21 -13.55
C GLU A 329 -37.99 16.70 -13.82
N PRO A 330 -37.72 17.68 -14.72
CA PRO A 330 -36.35 18.12 -14.96
C PRO A 330 -35.62 18.60 -13.70
N LEU A 331 -36.30 19.33 -12.81
CA LEU A 331 -35.72 19.75 -11.53
C LEU A 331 -35.52 18.56 -10.58
N ILE A 332 -36.52 17.68 -10.49
CA ILE A 332 -36.45 16.47 -9.64
C ILE A 332 -35.26 15.60 -10.05
N GLN A 333 -35.12 15.32 -11.34
CA GLN A 333 -34.05 14.46 -11.84
C GLN A 333 -32.68 15.12 -11.62
N THR A 334 -32.55 16.42 -11.87
CA THR A 334 -31.27 17.11 -11.75
C THR A 334 -30.81 17.22 -10.30
N GLU A 335 -31.71 17.44 -9.34
CA GLU A 335 -31.36 17.38 -7.90
C GLU A 335 -30.84 16.01 -7.49
N ARG A 336 -31.49 14.95 -7.96
CA ARG A 336 -31.08 13.57 -7.66
C ARG A 336 -29.76 13.21 -8.33
N ASN A 337 -29.52 13.70 -9.54
CA ASN A 337 -28.25 13.50 -10.24
C ASN A 337 -27.05 14.06 -9.46
N VAL A 338 -27.21 15.19 -8.75
CA VAL A 338 -26.16 15.74 -7.87
C VAL A 338 -25.87 14.77 -6.72
N VAL A 339 -26.90 14.24 -6.06
CA VAL A 339 -26.74 13.27 -4.96
C VAL A 339 -26.06 11.98 -5.45
N TYR A 340 -26.45 11.46 -6.63
CA TYR A 340 -25.81 10.29 -7.23
C TYR A 340 -24.33 10.58 -7.57
N ALA A 341 -24.03 11.76 -8.09
CA ALA A 341 -22.66 12.16 -8.39
C ALA A 341 -21.82 12.27 -7.10
N ALA A 342 -22.39 12.83 -6.02
CA ALA A 342 -21.71 12.98 -4.74
C ALA A 342 -21.39 11.62 -4.10
N ARG A 343 -22.36 10.70 -4.07
CA ARG A 343 -22.17 9.32 -3.60
C ARG A 343 -21.15 8.55 -4.42
N ARG A 344 -21.20 8.68 -5.75
CA ARG A 344 -20.21 8.10 -6.64
C ARG A 344 -18.81 8.64 -6.35
N PHE A 345 -18.66 9.95 -6.16
CA PHE A 345 -17.38 10.56 -5.83
C PHE A 345 -16.85 10.08 -4.48
N ALA A 346 -17.71 10.05 -3.45
CA ALA A 346 -17.36 9.56 -2.12
C ALA A 346 -16.88 8.10 -2.14
N ARG A 347 -17.61 7.21 -2.83
CA ARG A 347 -17.19 5.80 -3.00
C ARG A 347 -15.93 5.67 -3.87
N TYR A 348 -15.81 6.49 -4.92
CA TYR A 348 -14.63 6.51 -5.78
C TYR A 348 -13.36 6.87 -5.01
N ARG A 349 -13.40 7.83 -4.07
CA ARG A 349 -12.24 8.14 -3.20
C ARG A 349 -11.74 6.88 -2.47
N LYS A 350 -12.65 6.10 -1.90
CA LYS A 350 -12.34 4.83 -1.22
C LYS A 350 -11.78 3.78 -2.18
N GLN A 351 -12.40 3.64 -3.36
CA GLN A 351 -11.92 2.73 -4.41
C GLN A 351 -10.52 3.11 -4.91
N PHE A 352 -10.27 4.41 -5.10
CA PHE A 352 -8.98 4.94 -5.55
C PHE A 352 -7.89 4.66 -4.52
N TYR A 353 -8.13 4.96 -3.25
CA TYR A 353 -7.22 4.61 -2.15
C TYR A 353 -6.93 3.11 -2.11
N PHE A 354 -7.97 2.26 -2.14
CA PHE A 354 -7.80 0.81 -2.16
C PHE A 354 -6.97 0.34 -3.36
N GLY A 355 -7.20 0.90 -4.54
CA GLY A 355 -6.41 0.59 -5.75
C GLY A 355 -4.93 0.91 -5.58
N LEU A 356 -4.60 2.07 -4.98
CA LEU A 356 -3.22 2.44 -4.66
C LEU A 356 -2.60 1.49 -3.63
N SER A 357 -3.33 1.13 -2.57
CA SER A 357 -2.88 0.14 -1.58
C SER A 357 -2.58 -1.20 -2.24
N ASN A 358 -3.48 -1.69 -3.09
CA ASN A 358 -3.29 -2.96 -3.79
C ASN A 358 -2.00 -2.95 -4.62
N THR A 359 -1.80 -1.93 -5.47
CA THR A 359 -0.58 -1.83 -6.28
C THR A 359 0.68 -1.69 -5.43
N TYR A 360 0.63 -0.91 -4.34
CA TYR A 360 1.78 -0.74 -3.46
C TYR A 360 2.19 -2.05 -2.77
N TYR A 361 1.27 -2.74 -2.09
CA TYR A 361 1.60 -3.97 -1.33
C TYR A 361 1.76 -5.21 -2.22
N GLN A 362 0.85 -5.44 -3.19
CA GLN A 362 0.86 -6.66 -4.00
C GLN A 362 1.83 -6.59 -5.18
N ASP A 363 1.94 -5.44 -5.85
CA ASP A 363 2.78 -5.35 -7.05
C ASP A 363 4.18 -4.87 -6.70
N LEU A 364 4.31 -3.71 -6.04
CA LEU A 364 5.62 -3.08 -5.82
C LEU A 364 6.43 -3.77 -4.72
N LEU A 365 5.91 -3.83 -3.48
CA LEU A 365 6.65 -4.41 -2.35
C LEU A 365 6.98 -5.90 -2.57
N SER A 366 6.04 -6.68 -3.13
CA SER A 366 6.29 -8.09 -3.48
C SER A 366 7.40 -8.24 -4.54
N THR A 367 7.44 -7.37 -5.55
CA THR A 367 8.51 -7.39 -6.57
C THR A 367 9.86 -7.01 -5.97
N TYR A 368 9.92 -5.99 -5.10
CA TYR A 368 11.15 -5.66 -4.35
C TYR A 368 11.65 -6.86 -3.55
N ARG A 369 10.77 -7.51 -2.80
CA ARG A 369 11.15 -8.71 -2.03
C ARG A 369 11.65 -9.83 -2.94
N SER A 370 11.04 -10.00 -4.10
CA SER A 370 11.46 -10.99 -5.10
C SER A 370 12.86 -10.69 -5.66
N ILE A 371 13.21 -9.42 -5.86
CA ILE A 371 14.56 -9.00 -6.28
C ILE A 371 15.59 -9.34 -5.20
N GLU A 372 15.30 -9.04 -3.93
CA GLU A 372 16.21 -9.39 -2.83
C GLU A 372 16.44 -10.91 -2.77
N ILE A 373 15.37 -11.69 -2.81
CA ILE A 373 15.44 -13.16 -2.78
C ILE A 373 16.21 -13.72 -3.98
N ASN A 374 15.92 -13.23 -5.19
CA ASN A 374 16.60 -13.67 -6.42
C ASN A 374 18.09 -13.27 -6.43
N THR A 375 18.42 -12.11 -5.87
CA THR A 375 19.81 -11.66 -5.69
C THR A 375 20.58 -12.59 -4.77
N GLN A 376 20.02 -12.87 -3.58
CA GLN A 376 20.62 -13.81 -2.64
C GLN A 376 20.76 -15.21 -3.27
N ASN A 377 19.81 -15.63 -4.12
CA ASN A 377 19.85 -16.93 -4.81
C ASN A 377 20.98 -16.99 -5.82
N TYR A 378 21.07 -15.97 -6.66
CA TYR A 378 22.15 -15.83 -7.60
C TYR A 378 23.52 -15.88 -6.90
N PHE A 379 23.74 -15.08 -5.86
CA PHE A 379 25.01 -15.08 -5.12
C PHE A 379 25.28 -16.40 -4.39
N GLY A 380 24.26 -17.08 -3.87
CA GLY A 380 24.40 -18.40 -3.29
C GLY A 380 24.95 -19.43 -4.29
N VAL A 381 24.37 -19.48 -5.48
CA VAL A 381 24.80 -20.40 -6.54
C VAL A 381 26.17 -20.03 -7.11
N VAL A 382 26.48 -18.73 -7.24
CA VAL A 382 27.80 -18.27 -7.69
C VAL A 382 28.92 -18.75 -6.76
N ARG A 383 28.74 -18.66 -5.43
CA ARG A 383 29.74 -19.20 -4.49
C ARG A 383 29.90 -20.71 -4.61
N ALA A 384 28.80 -21.43 -4.79
CA ALA A 384 28.84 -22.87 -4.99
C ALA A 384 29.57 -23.25 -6.29
N LEU A 385 29.40 -22.47 -7.36
CA LEU A 385 30.11 -22.66 -8.62
C LEU A 385 31.61 -22.42 -8.46
N ASP A 386 31.99 -21.27 -7.89
CA ASP A 386 33.41 -20.92 -7.70
C ASP A 386 34.13 -21.95 -6.81
N GLN A 387 33.47 -22.41 -5.74
CA GLN A 387 33.97 -23.49 -4.91
C GLN A 387 34.15 -24.79 -5.71
N ALA A 388 33.13 -25.22 -6.47
CA ALA A 388 33.20 -26.47 -7.23
C ALA A 388 34.31 -26.44 -8.30
N GLU A 389 34.48 -25.30 -8.99
CA GLU A 389 35.57 -25.12 -9.94
C GLU A 389 36.96 -25.13 -9.26
N ALA A 390 37.08 -24.50 -8.08
CA ALA A 390 38.31 -24.53 -7.30
C ALA A 390 38.68 -25.96 -6.86
N GLU A 391 37.71 -26.76 -6.44
CA GLU A 391 37.91 -28.18 -6.07
C GLU A 391 38.41 -29.01 -7.26
N VAL A 392 37.78 -28.85 -8.44
CA VAL A 392 38.18 -29.53 -9.68
C VAL A 392 39.58 -29.10 -10.12
N ARG A 393 39.90 -27.80 -10.06
CA ARG A 393 41.25 -27.28 -10.40
C ARG A 393 42.33 -27.81 -9.46
N SER A 394 41.98 -28.01 -8.19
CA SER A 394 42.92 -28.45 -7.14
C SER A 394 43.12 -29.97 -7.12
N GLY A 395 42.39 -30.74 -7.94
CA GLY A 395 42.53 -32.19 -8.04
C GLY A 395 42.18 -32.94 -6.74
N VAL A 396 41.33 -32.35 -5.90
CA VAL A 396 40.93 -32.98 -4.63
C VAL A 396 40.08 -34.22 -4.94
N ASN A 397 40.33 -35.34 -4.26
CA ASN A 397 39.58 -36.59 -4.48
C ASN A 397 38.07 -36.46 -4.21
N SER A 398 37.64 -35.43 -3.48
CA SER A 398 36.23 -35.09 -3.22
C SER A 398 35.65 -34.08 -4.23
N ALA A 399 36.40 -33.70 -5.27
CA ALA A 399 35.93 -32.74 -6.26
C ALA A 399 34.70 -33.26 -7.00
N GLN A 400 33.75 -32.36 -7.24
CA GLN A 400 32.52 -32.68 -7.95
C GLN A 400 32.81 -33.13 -9.40
N PRO A 401 32.07 -34.13 -9.93
CA PRO A 401 32.15 -34.48 -11.34
C PRO A 401 31.82 -33.29 -12.24
N ARG A 402 32.49 -33.17 -13.40
CA ARG A 402 32.30 -32.03 -14.34
C ARG A 402 30.85 -31.75 -14.69
N PHE A 403 30.04 -32.78 -14.95
CA PHE A 403 28.62 -32.59 -15.29
C PHE A 403 27.80 -31.92 -14.16
N GLN A 404 28.21 -32.10 -12.90
CA GLN A 404 27.56 -31.44 -11.77
C GLN A 404 27.96 -29.96 -11.70
N VAL A 405 29.23 -29.65 -12.01
CA VAL A 405 29.69 -28.27 -12.16
C VAL A 405 28.91 -27.56 -13.27
N ASP A 406 28.78 -28.19 -14.45
CA ASP A 406 27.99 -27.66 -15.56
C ASP A 406 26.52 -27.42 -15.16
N GLN A 407 25.94 -28.30 -14.33
CA GLN A 407 24.58 -28.12 -13.82
C GLN A 407 24.46 -26.95 -12.84
N ILE A 408 25.45 -26.72 -11.98
CA ILE A 408 25.51 -25.55 -11.09
C ILE A 408 25.63 -24.26 -11.93
N GLU A 409 26.44 -24.28 -12.99
CA GLU A 409 26.55 -23.16 -13.94
C GLU A 409 25.21 -22.86 -14.60
N GLN A 410 24.48 -23.87 -15.10
CA GLN A 410 23.14 -23.68 -15.66
C GLN A 410 22.14 -23.09 -14.64
N ASN A 411 22.22 -23.49 -13.37
CA ASN A 411 21.42 -22.91 -12.30
C ASN A 411 21.80 -21.46 -12.03
N MET A 412 23.08 -21.11 -12.06
CA MET A 412 23.58 -19.73 -11.92
C MET A 412 23.05 -18.85 -13.05
N LEU A 413 23.15 -19.32 -14.30
CA LEU A 413 22.65 -18.61 -15.49
C LEU A 413 21.12 -18.41 -15.43
N SER A 414 20.39 -19.42 -14.98
CA SER A 414 18.94 -19.35 -14.78
C SER A 414 18.57 -18.36 -13.67
N GLY A 415 19.31 -18.38 -12.55
CA GLY A 415 19.16 -17.44 -11.44
C GLY A 415 19.41 -15.99 -11.88
N ARG A 416 20.48 -15.75 -12.65
CA ARG A 416 20.79 -14.43 -13.23
C ARG A 416 19.66 -13.94 -14.15
N ARG A 417 19.12 -14.80 -15.01
CA ARG A 417 17.99 -14.46 -15.88
C ARG A 417 16.75 -14.10 -15.06
N SER A 418 16.44 -14.85 -14.02
CA SER A 418 15.32 -14.56 -13.11
C SER A 418 15.46 -13.21 -12.42
N LEU A 419 16.66 -12.90 -11.93
CA LEU A 419 16.97 -11.61 -11.29
C LEU A 419 16.77 -10.44 -12.27
N ILE A 420 17.33 -10.53 -13.47
CA ILE A 420 17.19 -9.49 -14.51
C ILE A 420 15.71 -9.31 -14.89
N ASN A 421 14.94 -10.40 -15.00
CA ASN A 421 13.51 -10.33 -15.29
C ASN A 421 12.72 -9.66 -14.16
N SER A 422 13.05 -9.93 -12.89
CA SER A 422 12.42 -9.25 -11.74
C SER A 422 12.73 -7.75 -11.75
N CYS A 423 13.98 -7.36 -12.03
CA CYS A 423 14.36 -5.95 -12.20
C CYS A 423 13.55 -5.27 -13.32
N ASN A 424 13.46 -5.88 -14.51
CA ASN A 424 12.68 -5.33 -15.61
C ASN A 424 11.17 -5.26 -15.31
N SER A 425 10.64 -6.25 -14.59
CA SER A 425 9.23 -6.25 -14.15
C SER A 425 8.95 -5.11 -13.18
N LEU A 426 9.91 -4.80 -12.28
CA LEU A 426 9.79 -3.67 -11.38
C LEU A 426 9.74 -2.35 -12.15
N GLU A 427 10.62 -2.13 -13.13
CA GLU A 427 10.59 -0.91 -13.95
C GLU A 427 9.24 -0.75 -14.66
N ASN A 428 8.73 -1.81 -15.28
CA ASN A 428 7.41 -1.78 -15.93
C ASN A 428 6.26 -1.52 -14.94
N SER A 429 6.36 -2.01 -13.70
CA SER A 429 5.38 -1.73 -12.66
C SER A 429 5.48 -0.30 -12.15
N LEU A 430 6.69 0.25 -11.98
CA LEU A 430 6.91 1.65 -11.64
C LEU A 430 6.38 2.57 -12.74
N ASP A 431 6.59 2.27 -14.01
CA ASP A 431 6.09 3.08 -15.12
C ASP A 431 4.56 3.07 -15.22
N ARG A 432 3.93 1.90 -15.09
CA ARG A 432 2.46 1.81 -14.99
C ARG A 432 1.93 2.57 -13.78
N PHE A 433 2.65 2.50 -12.66
CA PHE A 433 2.29 3.21 -11.45
C PHE A 433 2.40 4.73 -11.61
N LYS A 434 3.46 5.24 -12.27
CA LYS A 434 3.60 6.66 -12.64
C LYS A 434 2.40 7.15 -13.45
N LEU A 435 1.91 6.34 -14.39
CA LEU A 435 0.69 6.65 -15.16
C LEU A 435 -0.55 6.76 -14.25
N THR A 436 -0.74 5.83 -13.32
CA THR A 436 -1.82 5.88 -12.32
C THR A 436 -1.73 7.11 -11.41
N LEU A 437 -0.51 7.49 -11.01
CA LEU A 437 -0.26 8.72 -10.25
C LEU A 437 -0.48 9.99 -11.08
N GLY A 438 -0.52 9.88 -12.41
CA GLY A 438 -0.65 11.01 -13.34
C GLY A 438 0.66 11.77 -13.61
N ILE A 439 1.81 11.21 -13.21
CA ILE A 439 3.14 11.80 -13.43
C ILE A 439 3.80 11.25 -14.71
N PRO A 440 4.74 11.99 -15.33
CA PRO A 440 5.46 11.50 -16.49
C PRO A 440 6.25 10.20 -16.20
N THR A 441 6.41 9.34 -17.22
CA THR A 441 7.13 8.07 -17.07
C THR A 441 8.62 8.26 -16.86
N GLU A 442 9.17 9.36 -17.37
CA GLU A 442 10.58 9.73 -17.21
C GLU A 442 10.91 10.28 -15.81
N THR A 443 9.91 10.66 -15.01
CA THR A 443 10.14 11.15 -13.64
C THR A 443 10.77 10.05 -12.78
N ALA A 444 11.91 10.38 -12.17
CA ALA A 444 12.65 9.48 -11.31
C ALA A 444 11.97 9.36 -9.94
N ILE A 445 11.36 8.20 -9.67
CA ILE A 445 10.76 7.86 -8.37
C ILE A 445 11.27 6.50 -7.90
N ASN A 446 11.32 6.32 -6.58
CA ASN A 446 11.61 5.06 -5.93
C ASN A 446 10.70 4.88 -4.71
N ILE A 447 10.61 3.66 -4.18
CA ILE A 447 9.75 3.32 -3.05
C ILE A 447 10.59 3.23 -1.79
N ASP A 448 10.05 3.75 -0.68
CA ASP A 448 10.64 3.55 0.62
C ASP A 448 10.38 2.12 1.13
N LEU A 449 11.46 1.38 1.41
CA LEU A 449 11.40 -0.03 1.80
C LEU A 449 11.30 -0.24 3.32
N ARG A 450 11.27 0.82 4.14
CA ARG A 450 11.15 0.68 5.61
C ARG A 450 9.96 -0.17 6.03
N GLU A 451 8.83 -0.02 5.34
CA GLU A 451 7.63 -0.83 5.61
C GLU A 451 7.86 -2.30 5.27
N LEU A 452 8.46 -2.60 4.12
CA LEU A 452 8.84 -3.96 3.73
C LEU A 452 9.80 -4.60 4.73
N GLU A 453 10.80 -3.87 5.21
CA GLU A 453 11.74 -4.35 6.23
C GLU A 453 10.99 -4.70 7.52
N SER A 454 10.08 -3.84 7.97
CA SER A 454 9.28 -4.08 9.18
C SER A 454 8.39 -5.33 9.07
N LEU A 455 7.77 -5.55 7.91
CA LEU A 455 6.94 -6.72 7.64
C LEU A 455 7.79 -7.99 7.53
N THR A 456 8.96 -7.89 6.89
CA THR A 456 9.92 -8.98 6.77
C THR A 456 10.39 -9.48 8.12
N LEU A 457 10.70 -8.57 9.05
CA LEU A 457 11.09 -8.93 10.41
C LEU A 457 9.98 -9.67 11.15
N ARG A 458 8.71 -9.27 10.95
CA ARG A 458 7.55 -9.97 11.51
C ARG A 458 7.42 -11.38 10.94
N ASP A 459 7.58 -11.54 9.62
CA ASP A 459 7.53 -12.86 8.97
C ASP A 459 8.64 -13.79 9.50
N GLU A 460 9.87 -13.27 9.64
CA GLU A 460 10.99 -14.01 10.21
C GLU A 460 10.73 -14.41 11.67
N MET A 461 10.11 -13.52 12.45
CA MET A 461 9.72 -13.81 13.83
C MET A 461 8.69 -14.95 13.90
N GLU A 462 7.68 -14.97 13.02
CA GLU A 462 6.69 -16.06 12.98
C GLU A 462 7.34 -17.40 12.60
N VAL A 463 8.21 -17.40 11.58
CA VAL A 463 8.96 -18.60 11.19
C VAL A 463 9.87 -19.10 12.32
N ALA A 464 10.53 -18.18 13.03
CA ALA A 464 11.34 -18.52 14.21
C ALA A 464 10.49 -19.08 15.36
N GLY A 465 9.29 -18.53 15.59
CA GLY A 465 8.33 -19.03 16.57
C GLY A 465 7.91 -20.48 16.27
N GLU A 466 7.64 -20.79 14.99
CA GLU A 466 7.32 -22.14 14.55
C GLU A 466 8.50 -23.12 14.74
N LEU A 467 9.74 -22.67 14.52
CA LEU A 467 10.93 -23.46 14.83
C LEU A 467 11.04 -23.76 16.33
N VAL A 468 10.71 -22.79 17.20
CA VAL A 468 10.66 -22.99 18.66
C VAL A 468 9.59 -24.01 19.04
N ARG A 469 8.37 -23.86 18.49
CA ARG A 469 7.25 -24.80 18.74
C ARG A 469 7.66 -26.24 18.41
N ARG A 470 8.27 -26.44 17.24
CA ARG A 470 8.78 -27.75 16.79
C ARG A 470 9.93 -28.29 17.63
N ALA A 471 10.86 -27.43 18.03
CA ALA A 471 11.96 -27.85 18.92
C ALA A 471 11.44 -28.29 20.28
N ARG A 472 10.44 -27.58 20.82
CA ARG A 472 9.75 -27.93 22.06
C ARG A 472 9.04 -29.28 21.97
N GLU A 473 8.34 -29.55 20.87
CA GLU A 473 7.70 -30.86 20.64
C GLU A 473 8.71 -32.00 20.58
N ARG A 474 9.85 -31.79 19.90
CA ARG A 474 10.95 -32.77 19.87
C ARG A 474 11.50 -33.07 21.28
N VAL A 475 11.69 -32.04 22.12
CA VAL A 475 12.10 -32.24 23.52
C VAL A 475 11.04 -33.01 24.30
N ARG A 476 9.76 -32.64 24.18
CA ARG A 476 8.66 -33.33 24.86
C ARG A 476 8.61 -34.82 24.49
N GLU A 477 8.60 -35.12 23.19
CA GLU A 477 8.59 -36.49 22.67
C GLU A 477 9.81 -37.30 23.15
N LEU A 478 10.99 -36.69 23.16
CA LEU A 478 12.22 -37.33 23.64
C LEU A 478 12.13 -37.69 25.12
N LEU A 479 11.59 -36.79 25.96
CA LEU A 479 11.47 -37.00 27.41
C LEU A 479 10.39 -38.02 27.79
N GLU A 480 9.43 -38.27 26.92
CA GLU A 480 8.39 -39.30 27.10
C GLU A 480 8.89 -40.73 26.76
N LYS A 481 10.06 -40.87 26.11
CA LYS A 481 10.60 -42.18 25.76
C LYS A 481 11.04 -42.98 27.00
N PRO A 482 10.80 -44.31 27.06
CA PRO A 482 11.16 -45.14 28.21
C PRO A 482 12.67 -45.21 28.50
N ARG A 483 13.49 -45.03 27.46
CA ARG A 483 14.94 -44.96 27.54
C ARG A 483 15.40 -43.77 26.72
N VAL A 484 16.22 -42.94 27.32
CA VAL A 484 16.70 -41.70 26.72
C VAL A 484 18.21 -41.63 26.89
N ASP A 485 18.93 -41.37 25.80
CA ASP A 485 20.37 -41.17 25.84
C ASP A 485 20.69 -39.71 26.19
N ARG A 486 21.70 -39.51 27.04
CA ARG A 486 22.11 -38.16 27.48
C ARG A 486 22.50 -37.26 26.31
N GLU A 487 23.13 -37.84 25.29
CA GLU A 487 23.52 -37.17 24.05
C GLU A 487 22.31 -36.55 23.34
N ASP A 488 21.24 -37.31 23.20
CA ASP A 488 20.00 -36.85 22.56
C ASP A 488 19.34 -35.74 23.38
N VAL A 489 19.30 -35.88 24.71
CA VAL A 489 18.71 -34.85 25.60
C VAL A 489 19.46 -33.54 25.50
N VAL A 490 20.79 -33.59 25.60
CA VAL A 490 21.63 -32.39 25.58
C VAL A 490 21.57 -31.70 24.22
N SER A 491 21.68 -32.45 23.13
CA SER A 491 21.61 -31.88 21.77
C SER A 491 20.24 -31.27 21.48
N THR A 492 19.15 -31.95 21.84
CA THR A 492 17.79 -31.44 21.61
C THR A 492 17.48 -30.20 22.48
N ASN A 493 17.92 -30.19 23.74
CA ASN A 493 17.83 -29.02 24.61
C ASN A 493 18.61 -27.82 24.06
N LEU A 494 19.82 -28.05 23.52
CA LEU A 494 20.64 -27.00 22.93
C LEU A 494 19.97 -26.40 21.69
N VAL A 495 19.45 -27.24 20.79
CA VAL A 495 18.70 -26.78 19.61
C VAL A 495 17.51 -25.93 20.04
N MET A 496 16.72 -26.39 21.02
CA MET A 496 15.59 -25.63 21.53
C MET A 496 16.01 -24.27 22.12
N LEU A 497 17.09 -24.23 22.90
CA LEU A 497 17.65 -22.99 23.44
C LEU A 497 18.12 -22.02 22.35
N ASP A 498 18.84 -22.52 21.35
CA ASP A 498 19.34 -21.70 20.23
C ASP A 498 18.17 -21.11 19.42
N ARG A 499 17.13 -21.90 19.12
CA ARG A 499 15.92 -21.40 18.44
C ARG A 499 15.17 -20.38 19.29
N THR A 500 15.05 -20.61 20.60
CA THR A 500 14.35 -19.71 21.54
C THR A 500 15.05 -18.36 21.65
N LEU A 501 16.37 -18.37 21.77
CA LEU A 501 17.17 -17.14 21.80
C LEU A 501 17.02 -16.34 20.51
N GLY A 502 17.10 -16.99 19.34
CA GLY A 502 16.90 -16.34 18.05
C GLY A 502 15.50 -15.72 17.91
N TRP A 503 14.46 -16.44 18.32
CA TRP A 503 13.09 -15.91 18.34
C TRP A 503 12.93 -14.71 19.27
N MET A 504 13.55 -14.74 20.46
CA MET A 504 13.49 -13.63 21.42
C MET A 504 14.26 -12.39 20.95
N GLU A 505 15.40 -12.57 20.28
CA GLU A 505 16.16 -11.47 19.68
C GLU A 505 15.37 -10.79 18.56
N LEU A 506 14.63 -11.55 17.74
CA LEU A 506 13.71 -10.98 16.74
C LEU A 506 12.54 -10.22 17.39
N ARG A 507 11.95 -10.76 18.45
CA ARG A 507 10.88 -10.08 19.22
C ARG A 507 11.37 -8.76 19.81
N GLU A 508 12.58 -8.73 20.36
CA GLU A 508 13.21 -7.51 20.89
C GLU A 508 13.40 -6.45 19.79
N ARG A 509 13.87 -6.85 18.59
CA ARG A 509 14.04 -5.94 17.43
C ARG A 509 12.72 -5.32 16.95
N ILE A 510 11.61 -6.04 17.05
CA ILE A 510 10.27 -5.54 16.67
C ILE A 510 9.62 -4.75 17.82
N GLY A 511 10.25 -4.70 19.00
CA GLY A 511 9.73 -4.02 20.19
C GLY A 511 8.63 -4.81 20.92
N VAL A 512 8.48 -6.11 20.62
CA VAL A 512 7.47 -6.99 21.21
C VAL A 512 8.05 -7.69 22.44
N GLY A 513 7.85 -7.08 23.62
CA GLY A 513 8.22 -7.66 24.92
C GLY A 513 9.64 -7.30 25.37
N LYS A 514 9.79 -6.94 26.66
CA LYS A 514 11.09 -6.69 27.31
C LYS A 514 11.52 -7.96 28.02
N ASN A 515 12.41 -8.73 27.42
CA ASN A 515 12.78 -10.03 27.95
C ASN A 515 14.24 -10.08 28.41
N ASN A 516 14.49 -10.70 29.56
CA ASN A 516 15.84 -10.93 30.08
C ASN A 516 16.51 -12.08 29.32
N VAL A 517 17.03 -11.80 28.10
CA VAL A 517 17.74 -12.80 27.25
C VAL A 517 19.01 -13.33 27.93
N ARG A 518 19.52 -12.63 28.96
CA ARG A 518 20.76 -12.97 29.66
C ARG A 518 20.72 -14.35 30.32
N GLU A 519 19.63 -14.70 31.01
CA GLU A 519 19.49 -15.99 31.70
C GLU A 519 19.56 -17.15 30.71
N LEU A 520 18.88 -17.02 29.57
CA LEU A 520 18.92 -18.00 28.49
C LEU A 520 20.29 -18.12 27.83
N ARG A 521 21.03 -17.00 27.68
CA ARG A 521 22.42 -17.03 27.18
C ARG A 521 23.36 -17.78 28.13
N VAL A 522 23.22 -17.56 29.44
CA VAL A 522 23.98 -18.30 30.46
C VAL A 522 23.64 -19.79 30.41
N LEU A 523 22.34 -20.12 30.33
CA LEU A 523 21.87 -21.51 30.26
C LEU A 523 22.35 -22.21 28.98
N ARG A 524 22.26 -21.56 27.81
CA ARG A 524 22.84 -22.05 26.55
C ARG A 524 24.33 -22.35 26.68
N ALA A 525 25.09 -21.44 27.28
CA ALA A 525 26.51 -21.64 27.49
C ALA A 525 26.79 -22.84 28.43
N ALA A 526 25.95 -23.07 29.44
CA ALA A 526 26.05 -24.24 30.31
C ALA A 526 25.76 -25.55 29.54
N VAL A 527 24.69 -25.58 28.74
CA VAL A 527 24.32 -26.76 27.93
C VAL A 527 25.37 -27.06 26.86
N ARG A 528 26.02 -26.04 26.27
CA ARG A 528 27.18 -26.25 25.36
C ARG A 528 28.38 -26.90 26.06
N VAL A 529 28.56 -26.66 27.36
CA VAL A 529 29.58 -27.38 28.16
C VAL A 529 29.16 -28.85 28.33
N ASP A 530 27.88 -29.11 28.61
CA ASP A 530 27.34 -30.48 28.70
C ASP A 530 27.48 -31.24 27.36
N GLU A 531 27.26 -30.58 26.22
CA GLU A 531 27.46 -31.12 24.87
C GLU A 531 28.94 -31.49 24.63
N ALA A 532 29.86 -30.61 25.03
CA ALA A 532 31.29 -30.87 24.93
C ALA A 532 31.71 -32.06 25.79
N TYR A 533 31.10 -32.26 26.97
CA TYR A 533 31.33 -33.46 27.78
C TYR A 533 30.88 -34.74 27.07
N VAL A 534 29.71 -34.73 26.41
CA VAL A 534 29.25 -35.87 25.60
C VAL A 534 30.26 -36.19 24.49
N SER A 535 30.80 -35.16 23.84
CA SER A 535 31.82 -35.32 22.79
C SER A 535 33.13 -35.91 23.35
N VAL A 536 33.56 -35.47 24.54
CA VAL A 536 34.71 -36.06 25.26
C VAL A 536 34.46 -37.52 25.59
N ASP A 537 33.29 -37.87 26.12
CA ASP A 537 32.93 -39.25 26.47
C ASP A 537 32.91 -40.17 25.24
N ARG A 538 32.44 -39.67 24.10
CA ARG A 538 32.47 -40.39 22.83
C ARG A 538 33.89 -40.59 22.33
N ALA A 539 34.71 -39.54 22.32
CA ALA A 539 36.10 -39.61 21.87
C ALA A 539 36.94 -40.54 22.77
N GLN A 540 36.70 -40.50 24.08
CA GLN A 540 37.36 -41.37 25.06
C GLN A 540 36.97 -42.85 24.87
N ARG A 541 35.69 -43.15 24.67
CA ARG A 541 35.22 -44.51 24.36
C ARG A 541 35.85 -45.06 23.09
N GLN A 542 35.83 -44.28 22.00
CA GLN A 542 36.45 -44.68 20.72
C GLN A 542 37.96 -44.90 20.85
N LEU A 543 38.64 -44.09 21.67
CA LEU A 543 40.06 -44.27 21.95
C LEU A 543 40.33 -45.57 22.70
N ALA A 544 39.57 -45.85 23.77
CA ALA A 544 39.67 -47.09 24.53
C ALA A 544 39.40 -48.32 23.65
N GLU A 545 38.30 -48.32 22.89
CA GLU A 545 37.96 -49.39 21.94
C GLU A 545 39.06 -49.63 20.89
N THR A 546 39.74 -48.57 20.44
CA THR A 546 40.83 -48.68 19.46
C THR A 546 42.13 -49.17 20.11
N GLN A 547 42.39 -48.82 21.36
CA GLN A 547 43.54 -49.28 22.14
C GLN A 547 43.41 -50.76 22.54
N ASP A 548 42.19 -51.19 22.85
CA ASP A 548 41.87 -52.55 23.29
C ASP A 548 41.49 -53.49 22.13
N ALA A 549 41.57 -53.01 20.88
CA ALA A 549 41.23 -53.79 19.69
C ALA A 549 42.16 -55.00 19.49
N VAL A 550 41.58 -56.16 19.15
CA VAL A 550 42.32 -57.39 18.83
C VAL A 550 41.99 -57.83 17.40
N PRO A 551 42.97 -57.89 16.48
CA PRO A 551 44.40 -57.54 16.63
C PRO A 551 44.64 -56.03 16.84
N PRO A 552 45.80 -55.63 17.43
CA PRO A 552 46.08 -54.25 17.80
C PRO A 552 45.93 -53.29 16.61
N ALA A 553 45.20 -52.20 16.82
CA ALA A 553 44.96 -51.20 15.80
C ALA A 553 46.28 -50.58 15.31
N ALA A 554 46.37 -50.27 14.01
CA ALA A 554 47.53 -49.60 13.44
C ALA A 554 47.87 -48.31 14.24
N PRO A 555 49.15 -48.00 14.52
CA PRO A 555 49.54 -46.85 15.35
C PRO A 555 48.94 -45.51 14.90
N ILE A 556 48.72 -45.34 13.60
CA ILE A 556 48.07 -44.15 13.03
C ILE A 556 46.60 -44.00 13.45
N ASN A 557 45.88 -45.11 13.65
CA ASN A 557 44.50 -45.09 14.12
C ASN A 557 44.43 -44.70 15.60
N VAL A 558 45.35 -45.23 16.42
CA VAL A 558 45.50 -44.84 17.83
C VAL A 558 45.80 -43.34 17.92
N PHE A 559 46.77 -42.85 17.13
CA PHE A 559 47.09 -41.43 17.06
C PHE A 559 45.88 -40.58 16.67
N ARG A 560 45.15 -40.96 15.62
CA ARG A 560 43.94 -40.24 15.18
C ARG A 560 42.89 -40.18 16.29
N ARG A 561 42.68 -41.26 17.04
CA ARG A 561 41.73 -41.27 18.17
C ARG A 561 42.25 -40.44 19.35
N THR A 562 43.54 -40.47 19.65
CA THR A 562 44.17 -39.60 20.66
C THR A 562 44.01 -38.13 20.27
N ALA A 563 44.24 -37.77 19.01
CA ALA A 563 44.02 -36.43 18.48
C ALA A 563 42.56 -35.99 18.60
N ASN A 564 41.60 -36.87 18.29
CA ASN A 564 40.17 -36.59 18.49
C ASN A 564 39.83 -36.34 19.98
N ALA A 565 40.41 -37.12 20.91
CA ALA A 565 40.23 -36.93 22.34
C ALA A 565 40.85 -35.60 22.84
N ILE A 566 42.03 -35.23 22.33
CA ILE A 566 42.66 -33.92 22.58
C ILE A 566 41.74 -32.80 22.08
N GLN A 567 41.23 -32.90 20.86
CA GLN A 567 40.38 -31.88 20.26
C GLN A 567 39.05 -31.72 21.01
N ALA A 568 38.41 -32.83 21.40
CA ALA A 568 37.20 -32.80 22.22
C ALA A 568 37.44 -32.11 23.58
N ARG A 569 38.59 -32.37 24.22
CA ARG A 569 38.95 -31.71 25.50
C ARG A 569 39.31 -30.24 25.34
N LEU A 570 40.00 -29.87 24.26
CA LEU A 570 40.24 -28.46 23.93
C LEU A 570 38.92 -27.72 23.70
N GLN A 571 37.98 -28.33 22.97
CA GLN A 571 36.63 -27.78 22.79
C GLN A 571 35.90 -27.63 24.13
N LEU A 572 35.97 -28.63 25.02
CA LEU A 572 35.39 -28.52 26.37
C LEU A 572 35.97 -27.33 27.15
N THR A 573 37.29 -27.19 27.21
CA THR A 573 37.93 -26.05 27.89
C THR A 573 37.54 -24.71 27.26
N ALA A 574 37.41 -24.66 25.94
CA ALA A 574 36.91 -23.47 25.23
C ALA A 574 35.47 -23.14 25.60
N ARG A 575 34.55 -24.12 25.64
CA ARG A 575 33.16 -23.92 26.07
C ARG A 575 33.06 -23.47 27.53
N GLN A 576 33.92 -24.00 28.41
CA GLN A 576 33.98 -23.57 29.81
C GLN A 576 34.44 -22.11 29.94
N LEU A 577 35.44 -21.69 29.17
CA LEU A 577 35.88 -20.30 29.10
C LEU A 577 34.76 -19.38 28.58
N GLN A 578 34.05 -19.79 27.53
CA GLN A 578 32.88 -19.06 27.00
C GLN A 578 31.74 -18.95 28.04
N HIS A 579 31.47 -20.02 28.80
CA HIS A 579 30.48 -19.97 29.87
C HIS A 579 30.90 -19.04 31.01
N ALA A 580 32.18 -19.09 31.42
CA ALA A 580 32.71 -18.18 32.42
C ALA A 580 32.61 -16.70 32.00
N ASP A 581 32.70 -16.40 30.71
CA ASP A 581 32.52 -15.03 30.18
C ASP A 581 31.09 -14.50 30.32
N GLN A 582 30.10 -15.40 30.35
CA GLN A 582 28.70 -15.03 30.56
C GLN A 582 28.36 -14.82 32.04
N LEU A 583 29.18 -15.35 32.96
CA LEU A 583 29.01 -15.23 34.40
C LEU A 583 29.55 -13.89 34.93
N SER A 584 28.88 -13.32 35.93
CA SER A 584 29.28 -12.06 36.58
C SER A 584 30.47 -12.27 37.53
N GLY A 585 31.68 -12.47 37.00
CA GLY A 585 32.89 -12.61 37.83
C GLY A 585 34.15 -13.02 37.06
N LYS A 586 34.97 -12.04 36.65
CA LYS A 586 36.27 -12.29 35.99
C LYS A 586 37.33 -12.64 37.05
N GLY A 587 37.41 -13.90 37.44
CA GLY A 587 38.39 -14.38 38.43
C GLY A 587 39.79 -14.63 37.83
N SER A 588 40.82 -14.57 38.68
CA SER A 588 42.23 -14.92 38.36
C SER A 588 42.41 -16.36 37.83
N VAL A 589 41.47 -17.26 38.18
CA VAL A 589 41.41 -18.63 37.69
C VAL A 589 41.18 -18.70 36.17
N ARG A 590 40.37 -17.79 35.61
CA ARG A 590 40.06 -17.74 34.18
C ARG A 590 41.31 -17.48 33.33
N GLU A 591 42.13 -16.50 33.73
CA GLU A 591 43.36 -16.18 33.00
C GLU A 591 44.36 -17.35 33.04
N THR A 592 44.42 -18.05 34.17
CA THR A 592 45.26 -19.25 34.34
C THR A 592 44.82 -20.37 33.38
N VAL A 593 43.51 -20.64 33.31
CA VAL A 593 42.93 -21.65 32.40
C VAL A 593 43.11 -21.23 30.93
N LEU A 594 42.92 -19.95 30.59
CA LEU A 594 43.12 -19.43 29.24
C LEU A 594 44.57 -19.60 28.77
N LYS A 595 45.55 -19.25 29.61
CA LYS A 595 46.98 -19.42 29.29
C LYS A 595 47.33 -20.88 29.07
N ALA A 596 46.82 -21.77 29.92
CA ALA A 596 47.01 -23.22 29.78
C ALA A 596 46.35 -23.75 28.49
N TYR A 597 45.12 -23.32 28.18
CA TYR A 597 44.41 -23.66 26.95
C TYR A 597 45.20 -23.28 25.70
N VAL A 598 45.65 -22.02 25.60
CA VAL A 598 46.42 -21.54 24.44
C VAL A 598 47.72 -22.33 24.27
N ALA A 599 48.43 -22.61 25.36
CA ALA A 599 49.65 -23.41 25.33
C ALA A 599 49.40 -24.85 24.85
N GLN A 600 48.30 -25.49 25.27
CA GLN A 600 47.96 -26.85 24.82
C GLN A 600 47.44 -26.88 23.38
N LYS A 601 46.65 -25.90 22.97
CA LYS A 601 46.19 -25.74 21.58
C LYS A 601 47.40 -25.66 20.62
N ALA A 602 48.36 -24.77 20.92
CA ALA A 602 49.57 -24.62 20.11
C ALA A 602 50.42 -25.92 20.04
N ARG A 603 50.52 -26.67 21.15
CA ARG A 603 51.22 -27.97 21.18
C ARG A 603 50.51 -29.04 20.36
N ALA A 604 49.18 -29.09 20.43
CA ALA A 604 48.37 -30.02 19.65
C ALA A 604 48.50 -29.74 18.14
N GLU A 605 48.40 -28.47 17.74
CA GLU A 605 48.57 -28.02 16.34
C GLU A 605 49.98 -28.32 15.81
N ALA A 606 51.02 -28.04 16.60
CA ALA A 606 52.40 -28.36 16.23
C ALA A 606 52.63 -29.88 16.07
N THR A 607 52.00 -30.69 16.92
CA THR A 607 52.07 -32.15 16.84
C THR A 607 51.34 -32.66 15.58
N GLN A 608 50.15 -32.12 15.29
CA GLN A 608 49.38 -32.46 14.09
C GLN A 608 50.12 -32.08 12.79
N ALA A 609 50.78 -30.92 12.76
CA ALA A 609 51.60 -30.48 11.63
C ALA A 609 52.79 -31.42 11.39
N ARG A 610 53.46 -31.87 12.45
CA ARG A 610 54.55 -32.86 12.37
C ARG A 610 54.08 -34.20 11.83
N VAL A 611 52.91 -34.67 12.27
CA VAL A 611 52.31 -35.91 11.76
C VAL A 611 51.98 -35.81 10.28
N THR A 612 51.48 -34.64 9.85
CA THR A 612 51.17 -34.40 8.44
C THR A 612 52.45 -34.44 7.58
N LYS A 613 53.58 -33.91 8.07
CA LYS A 613 54.89 -34.04 7.41
C LYS A 613 55.36 -35.49 7.32
N VAL A 614 55.21 -36.28 8.40
CA VAL A 614 55.55 -37.72 8.39
C VAL A 614 54.68 -38.49 7.39
N LEU A 615 53.37 -38.21 7.33
CA LEU A 615 52.46 -38.85 6.37
C LEU A 615 52.76 -38.48 4.91
N ARG A 616 53.37 -37.33 4.66
CA ARG A 616 53.83 -36.88 3.32
C ARG A 616 55.23 -37.38 2.96
N GLY A 617 55.92 -38.10 3.86
CA GLY A 617 57.30 -38.54 3.65
C GLY A 617 58.35 -37.43 3.77
N GLU A 618 57.98 -36.28 4.36
CA GLU A 618 58.85 -35.11 4.53
C GLU A 618 59.65 -35.14 5.85
N SER A 619 59.54 -36.21 6.65
CA SER A 619 60.18 -36.36 7.96
C SER A 619 60.37 -37.84 8.33
N ASP A 620 61.54 -38.19 8.89
CA ASP A 620 61.89 -39.54 9.37
C ASP A 620 61.43 -39.81 10.82
N GLU A 621 60.62 -38.91 11.39
CA GLU A 621 60.18 -39.00 12.78
C GLU A 621 59.24 -40.19 13.01
N LYS A 622 59.56 -41.07 13.97
CA LYS A 622 58.76 -42.27 14.27
C LYS A 622 57.40 -41.90 14.88
N LEU A 623 56.34 -42.57 14.42
CA LEU A 623 54.97 -42.38 14.91
C LEU A 623 54.82 -42.55 16.42
N GLU A 624 55.63 -43.41 17.05
CA GLU A 624 55.65 -43.63 18.51
C GLU A 624 56.05 -42.38 19.31
N VAL A 625 56.97 -41.57 18.77
CA VAL A 625 57.43 -40.32 19.41
C VAL A 625 56.30 -39.27 19.37
N LEU A 626 55.60 -39.21 18.24
CA LEU A 626 54.46 -38.32 18.03
C LEU A 626 53.25 -38.75 18.88
N GLN A 627 53.01 -40.05 19.01
CA GLN A 627 52.01 -40.61 19.92
C GLN A 627 52.29 -40.20 21.36
N LYS A 628 53.52 -40.34 21.84
CA LYS A 628 53.90 -39.95 23.21
C LYS A 628 53.71 -38.44 23.47
N ALA A 629 53.98 -37.60 22.46
CA ALA A 629 53.73 -36.16 22.54
C ALA A 629 52.22 -35.84 22.61
N ALA A 630 51.39 -36.56 21.84
CA ALA A 630 49.94 -36.45 21.90
C ALA A 630 49.40 -36.92 23.27
N ASP A 631 49.86 -38.07 23.79
CA ASP A 631 49.45 -38.59 25.10
C ASP A 631 49.84 -37.63 26.23
N THR A 632 51.00 -36.98 26.15
CA THR A 632 51.42 -35.95 27.10
C THR A 632 50.49 -34.73 27.08
N SER A 633 50.07 -34.31 25.89
CA SER A 633 49.13 -33.20 25.71
C SER A 633 47.73 -33.56 26.22
N LEU A 634 47.29 -34.80 25.95
CA LEU A 634 46.03 -35.34 26.46
C LEU A 634 46.02 -35.40 27.99
N ALA A 635 47.09 -35.91 28.61
CA ALA A 635 47.24 -35.96 30.07
C ALA A 635 47.21 -34.55 30.69
N ALA A 636 47.88 -33.58 30.08
CA ALA A 636 47.85 -32.20 30.55
C ALA A 636 46.44 -31.59 30.50
N LEU A 637 45.67 -31.87 29.44
CA LEU A 637 44.26 -31.44 29.34
C LEU A 637 43.34 -32.13 30.35
N VAL A 638 43.58 -33.42 30.65
CA VAL A 638 42.89 -34.15 31.73
C VAL A 638 43.16 -33.48 33.09
N THR A 639 44.40 -33.08 33.36
CA THR A 639 44.75 -32.40 34.63
C THR A 639 44.22 -30.96 34.72
N LEU A 640 43.95 -30.31 33.58
CA LEU A 640 43.41 -28.95 33.53
C LEU A 640 41.90 -28.91 33.84
N GLU A 641 41.17 -29.99 33.52
CA GLU A 641 39.71 -30.06 33.62
C GLU A 641 39.15 -29.70 35.02
N PRO A 642 39.67 -30.23 36.15
CA PRO A 642 39.14 -29.89 37.48
C PRO A 642 39.27 -28.39 37.83
N VAL A 643 40.34 -27.75 37.37
CA VAL A 643 40.58 -26.31 37.54
C VAL A 643 39.59 -25.51 36.70
N ALA A 644 39.38 -25.93 35.44
CA ALA A 644 38.43 -25.29 34.53
C ALA A 644 36.96 -25.49 34.99
N ARG A 645 36.62 -26.57 35.69
CA ARG A 645 35.32 -26.77 36.34
C ARG A 645 35.07 -25.79 37.49
N GLY A 646 36.08 -25.55 38.32
CA GLY A 646 35.99 -24.57 39.41
C GLY A 646 35.72 -23.15 38.93
N MET A 647 36.24 -22.78 37.75
CA MET A 647 35.98 -21.48 37.11
C MET A 647 34.50 -21.22 36.81
N VAL A 648 33.75 -22.27 36.46
CA VAL A 648 32.31 -22.19 36.15
C VAL A 648 31.42 -22.54 37.35
N GLY A 649 31.97 -22.61 38.56
CA GLY A 649 31.24 -22.95 39.78
C GLY A 649 30.83 -24.43 39.87
N ALA A 650 31.41 -25.32 39.06
CA ALA A 650 31.14 -26.75 39.10
C ALA A 650 32.12 -27.48 40.04
N PRO A 651 31.70 -28.58 40.70
CA PRO A 651 32.59 -29.38 41.54
C PRO A 651 33.76 -29.94 40.74
N ALA A 652 34.96 -29.96 41.34
CA ALA A 652 36.19 -30.44 40.72
C ALA A 652 36.09 -31.90 40.22
N LYS A 653 35.33 -32.73 40.95
CA LYS A 653 34.98 -34.09 40.53
C LYS A 653 33.70 -34.08 39.70
N ARG A 654 33.71 -34.81 38.59
CA ARG A 654 32.55 -35.03 37.73
C ARG A 654 31.54 -35.99 38.37
N SER A 655 30.25 -35.71 38.20
CA SER A 655 29.14 -36.54 38.68
C SER A 655 29.04 -37.84 37.88
N THR A 656 28.29 -38.81 38.37
CA THR A 656 28.08 -40.07 37.65
C THR A 656 27.23 -39.86 36.39
N PRO A 657 27.39 -40.68 35.33
CA PRO A 657 26.60 -40.54 34.09
C PRO A 657 25.08 -40.52 34.32
N SER A 658 24.58 -41.29 35.30
CA SER A 658 23.17 -41.33 35.69
C SER A 658 22.69 -40.02 36.33
N GLU A 659 23.50 -39.39 37.17
CA GLU A 659 23.19 -38.08 37.76
C GLU A 659 23.22 -36.97 36.71
N GLU A 660 24.16 -37.03 35.78
CA GLU A 660 24.25 -36.05 34.68
C GLU A 660 23.07 -36.18 33.71
N LEU A 661 22.64 -37.40 33.38
CA LEU A 661 21.43 -37.61 32.59
C LEU A 661 20.20 -37.05 33.30
N LYS A 662 20.04 -37.34 34.61
CA LYS A 662 18.93 -36.81 35.41
C LYS A 662 18.90 -35.27 35.39
N LYS A 663 20.06 -34.64 35.57
CA LYS A 663 20.19 -33.18 35.50
C LYS A 663 19.81 -32.63 34.13
N SER A 664 20.24 -33.28 33.03
CA SER A 664 19.88 -32.86 31.67
C SER A 664 18.38 -33.01 31.39
N ILE A 665 17.72 -34.04 31.94
CA ILE A 665 16.27 -34.21 31.88
C ILE A 665 15.55 -33.09 32.65
N GLU A 666 15.98 -32.82 33.89
CA GLU A 666 15.42 -31.74 34.72
C GLU A 666 15.58 -30.36 34.03
N GLN A 667 16.73 -30.10 33.40
CA GLN A 667 16.95 -28.89 32.59
C GLN A 667 15.98 -28.81 31.41
N GLY A 668 15.78 -29.92 30.68
CA GLY A 668 14.80 -29.99 29.58
C GLY A 668 13.39 -29.67 30.05
N GLN A 669 12.95 -30.24 31.18
CA GLN A 669 11.65 -29.96 31.79
C GLN A 669 11.51 -28.49 32.22
N GLN A 670 12.54 -27.90 32.83
CA GLN A 670 12.55 -26.49 33.20
C GLN A 670 12.43 -25.56 31.99
N LEU A 671 13.09 -25.90 30.88
CA LEU A 671 13.00 -25.16 29.63
C LEU A 671 11.59 -25.24 29.03
N LEU A 672 10.94 -26.40 29.05
CA LEU A 672 9.54 -26.54 28.62
C LEU A 672 8.62 -25.59 29.41
N VAL A 673 8.75 -25.59 30.74
CA VAL A 673 7.97 -24.70 31.62
C VAL A 673 8.26 -23.22 31.34
N LEU A 674 9.50 -22.86 31.06
CA LEU A 674 9.88 -21.50 30.69
C LEU A 674 9.24 -21.08 29.36
N LEU A 675 9.25 -21.95 28.36
CA LEU A 675 8.63 -21.69 27.05
C LEU A 675 7.13 -21.51 27.14
N ASP A 676 6.45 -22.31 27.98
CA ASP A 676 5.01 -22.18 28.20
C ASP A 676 4.67 -20.81 28.81
N LYS A 677 5.51 -20.30 29.74
CA LYS A 677 5.37 -18.94 30.29
C LYS A 677 5.64 -17.84 29.27
N LEU A 678 6.51 -18.08 28.29
CA LEU A 678 6.87 -17.12 27.25
C LEU A 678 5.83 -17.04 26.11
N GLY A 679 4.80 -17.89 26.15
CA GLY A 679 3.75 -17.94 25.13
C GLY A 679 4.24 -18.57 23.82
N ALA A 680 5.19 -19.51 23.87
CA ALA A 680 5.68 -20.21 22.68
C ALA A 680 4.62 -21.10 21.99
N ASP A 681 3.46 -21.32 22.63
CA ASP A 681 2.29 -22.02 22.06
C ASP A 681 1.42 -21.15 21.16
N THR A 682 1.43 -19.83 21.40
CA THR A 682 0.67 -18.88 20.62
C THR A 682 1.49 -18.47 19.40
N SER A 683 1.40 -19.25 18.31
CA SER A 683 1.70 -18.72 16.98
C SER A 683 0.78 -17.51 16.78
N SER A 684 1.36 -16.32 16.62
CA SER A 684 0.61 -15.09 16.36
C SER A 684 0.34 -15.03 14.86
N GLY A 685 -0.34 -16.06 14.36
CA GLY A 685 -0.80 -16.10 12.97
C GLY A 685 -1.68 -14.89 12.64
N LEU A 686 -2.15 -14.82 11.40
CA LEU A 686 -2.95 -13.68 10.98
C LEU A 686 -4.24 -13.57 11.82
N PRO A 687 -4.58 -12.37 12.35
CA PRO A 687 -5.69 -12.20 13.28
C PRO A 687 -7.01 -12.47 12.59
N LYS A 688 -7.87 -13.32 13.16
CA LYS A 688 -9.17 -13.69 12.57
C LYS A 688 -10.11 -12.48 12.52
N ILE A 689 -10.84 -12.30 11.42
CA ILE A 689 -11.97 -11.37 11.36
C ILE A 689 -13.20 -11.99 12.04
N GLU A 690 -13.70 -11.34 13.08
CA GLU A 690 -14.83 -11.77 13.90
C GLU A 690 -16.15 -11.15 13.42
N MET A 691 -16.51 -11.41 12.16
CA MET A 691 -17.77 -10.95 11.58
C MET A 691 -18.53 -12.13 10.99
N SER A 692 -19.83 -12.22 11.28
CA SER A 692 -20.66 -13.25 10.65
C SER A 692 -20.93 -12.90 9.19
N VAL A 693 -21.16 -13.94 8.37
CA VAL A 693 -21.47 -13.76 6.95
C VAL A 693 -22.78 -12.98 6.77
N ASP A 694 -23.76 -13.24 7.62
CA ASP A 694 -25.07 -12.56 7.56
C ASP A 694 -24.93 -11.09 7.96
N ASP A 695 -24.17 -10.78 9.01
CA ASP A 695 -23.87 -9.40 9.41
C ASP A 695 -23.15 -8.63 8.32
N ALA A 696 -22.17 -9.26 7.65
CA ALA A 696 -21.44 -8.66 6.53
C ALA A 696 -22.37 -8.37 5.35
N MET A 697 -23.24 -9.32 4.97
CA MET A 697 -24.20 -9.12 3.90
C MET A 697 -25.20 -8.00 4.24
N VAL A 698 -25.76 -7.99 5.45
CA VAL A 698 -26.71 -6.95 5.88
C VAL A 698 -26.03 -5.58 5.89
N THR A 699 -24.83 -5.47 6.46
CA THR A 699 -24.05 -4.24 6.47
C THR A 699 -23.83 -3.72 5.04
N ALA A 700 -23.39 -4.57 4.12
CA ALA A 700 -23.16 -4.19 2.73
C ALA A 700 -24.45 -3.73 2.01
N LEU A 701 -25.59 -4.38 2.25
CA LEU A 701 -26.87 -4.04 1.61
C LEU A 701 -27.51 -2.75 2.12
N VAL A 702 -27.08 -2.30 3.30
CA VAL A 702 -27.61 -1.10 3.96
C VAL A 702 -26.69 0.10 3.75
N GLN A 703 -25.38 -0.07 3.88
CA GLN A 703 -24.42 1.03 3.87
C GLN A 703 -23.98 1.47 2.46
N ARG A 704 -23.90 0.56 1.49
CA ARG A 704 -23.27 0.83 0.20
C ARG A 704 -23.93 1.93 -0.63
N PHE A 705 -23.11 2.88 -1.10
CA PHE A 705 -23.58 4.06 -1.84
C PHE A 705 -24.05 3.75 -3.27
N ASP A 706 -23.40 2.79 -3.96
CA ASP A 706 -23.80 2.37 -5.30
C ASP A 706 -25.18 1.69 -5.32
N LEU A 707 -25.50 0.92 -4.28
CA LEU A 707 -26.82 0.32 -4.10
C LEU A 707 -27.90 1.37 -3.82
N MET A 708 -27.60 2.41 -3.03
CA MET A 708 -28.51 3.53 -2.82
C MET A 708 -28.82 4.27 -4.13
N ASP A 709 -27.82 4.45 -4.99
CA ASP A 709 -27.99 5.07 -6.31
C ASP A 709 -28.83 4.18 -7.24
N GLN A 710 -28.60 2.86 -7.23
CA GLN A 710 -29.37 1.92 -8.05
C GLN A 710 -30.84 1.87 -7.62
N ARG A 711 -31.13 1.95 -6.31
CA ARG A 711 -32.49 2.13 -5.79
C ARG A 711 -33.08 3.45 -6.28
N GLY A 712 -32.30 4.53 -6.23
CA GLY A 712 -32.69 5.83 -6.77
C GLY A 712 -33.09 5.78 -8.24
N ARG A 713 -32.29 5.14 -9.09
CA ARG A 713 -32.57 4.96 -10.53
C ARG A 713 -33.83 4.14 -10.79
N LEU A 714 -34.07 3.09 -9.99
CA LEU A 714 -35.32 2.32 -10.10
C LEU A 714 -36.55 3.19 -9.79
N ALA A 715 -36.43 4.12 -8.83
CA ALA A 715 -37.49 5.08 -8.55
C ALA A 715 -37.66 6.10 -9.69
N ASP A 716 -36.58 6.50 -10.36
CA ASP A 716 -36.63 7.35 -11.55
C ASP A 716 -37.35 6.64 -12.71
N ASP A 717 -37.04 5.37 -12.98
CA ASP A 717 -37.77 4.53 -13.95
C ASP A 717 -39.27 4.41 -13.60
N TRP A 718 -39.56 4.25 -12.31
CA TRP A 718 -40.93 4.17 -11.81
C TRP A 718 -41.70 5.49 -11.98
N ARG A 719 -41.05 6.65 -11.75
CA ARG A 719 -41.63 7.95 -12.11
C ARG A 719 -41.85 8.05 -13.61
N GLY A 720 -40.89 7.59 -14.43
CA GLY A 720 -41.00 7.52 -15.88
C GLY A 720 -42.24 6.80 -16.38
N ILE A 721 -42.67 5.70 -15.72
CA ILE A 721 -43.93 5.01 -16.04
C ILE A 721 -45.13 5.96 -15.90
N LYS A 722 -45.15 6.74 -14.82
CA LYS A 722 -46.25 7.67 -14.59
C LYS A 722 -46.24 8.76 -15.66
N LEU A 723 -45.10 9.37 -15.94
CA LEU A 723 -45.01 10.45 -16.94
C LEU A 723 -45.46 9.95 -18.31
N ALA A 724 -44.97 8.79 -18.75
CA ALA A 724 -45.40 8.17 -20.01
C ALA A 724 -46.88 7.73 -20.01
N ALA A 725 -47.45 7.39 -18.84
CA ALA A 725 -48.88 7.11 -18.73
C ALA A 725 -49.75 8.38 -18.81
N ASP A 726 -49.24 9.52 -18.31
CA ASP A 726 -49.93 10.81 -18.41
C ASP A 726 -49.92 11.34 -19.86
N ASP A 727 -48.95 10.95 -20.70
CA ASP A 727 -48.90 11.22 -22.15
C ASP A 727 -49.96 10.45 -22.98
N LEU A 728 -50.56 9.40 -22.40
CA LEU A 728 -51.66 8.64 -23.04
C LEU A 728 -53.03 9.29 -22.82
N LYS A 729 -53.14 10.19 -21.85
CA LYS A 729 -54.38 10.85 -21.49
C LYS A 729 -54.61 12.07 -22.39
N SER A 730 -55.83 12.60 -22.35
CA SER A 730 -56.08 13.93 -22.91
C SER A 730 -55.30 14.98 -22.12
N ALA A 731 -54.70 15.94 -22.82
CA ALA A 731 -54.06 17.09 -22.19
C ALA A 731 -54.97 18.32 -22.26
N LEU A 732 -55.00 19.10 -21.19
CA LEU A 732 -55.64 20.42 -21.16
C LEU A 732 -54.57 21.43 -20.77
N ASN A 733 -54.24 22.31 -21.72
CA ASN A 733 -53.33 23.42 -21.50
C ASN A 733 -54.14 24.71 -21.44
N LEU A 734 -54.04 25.40 -20.31
CA LEU A 734 -54.66 26.70 -20.09
C LEU A 734 -53.59 27.77 -20.29
N ASN A 735 -53.83 28.66 -21.24
CA ASN A 735 -53.03 29.86 -21.45
C ASN A 735 -53.94 31.07 -21.20
N VAL A 736 -53.54 31.92 -20.28
CA VAL A 736 -54.18 33.20 -20.01
C VAL A 736 -53.19 34.26 -20.43
N SER A 737 -53.56 35.09 -21.40
CA SER A 737 -52.78 36.27 -21.76
C SER A 737 -53.62 37.53 -21.54
N HIS A 738 -53.00 38.55 -20.96
CA HIS A 738 -53.58 39.86 -20.75
C HIS A 738 -52.62 40.88 -21.31
N SER A 739 -53.06 41.64 -22.32
CA SER A 739 -52.27 42.68 -22.96
C SER A 739 -52.92 44.04 -22.77
N LEU A 740 -52.10 45.05 -22.54
CA LEU A 740 -52.49 46.45 -22.35
C LEU A 740 -51.73 47.28 -23.38
N SER A 741 -52.44 47.90 -24.31
CA SER A 741 -51.84 48.80 -25.29
C SER A 741 -51.93 50.24 -24.80
N ALA A 742 -50.90 51.05 -25.08
CA ALA A 742 -50.91 52.45 -24.70
C ALA A 742 -51.67 53.33 -25.72
N ARG A 743 -52.31 54.39 -25.22
CA ARG A 743 -53.16 55.30 -26.01
C ARG A 743 -52.37 56.34 -26.79
N ASP A 744 -52.88 56.69 -27.98
CA ASP A 744 -52.51 57.88 -28.77
C ASP A 744 -51.01 58.21 -28.83
N GLY A 745 -50.14 57.21 -29.05
CA GLY A 745 -48.71 57.44 -29.17
C GLY A 745 -48.00 57.87 -27.88
N ARG A 746 -48.68 57.85 -26.73
CA ARG A 746 -48.11 58.19 -25.42
C ARG A 746 -47.54 56.95 -24.76
N THR A 747 -46.28 57.03 -24.32
CA THR A 747 -45.60 55.92 -23.63
C THR A 747 -46.10 55.83 -22.19
N PHE A 748 -46.37 54.62 -21.70
CA PHE A 748 -46.82 54.31 -20.32
C PHE A 748 -48.24 54.74 -19.94
N ASP A 749 -49.05 55.27 -20.87
CA ASP A 749 -50.47 55.57 -20.65
C ASP A 749 -51.34 54.36 -20.99
N PHE A 750 -51.39 53.39 -20.07
CA PHE A 750 -52.15 52.16 -20.21
C PHE A 750 -53.57 52.33 -19.68
N GLY A 751 -54.56 52.25 -20.57
CA GLY A 751 -55.98 52.31 -20.22
C GLY A 751 -56.61 50.92 -20.07
N ALA A 752 -57.61 50.80 -19.20
CA ALA A 752 -58.40 49.57 -19.10
C ALA A 752 -59.28 49.32 -20.34
N GLU A 753 -59.64 50.38 -21.08
CA GLU A 753 -60.49 50.29 -22.27
C GLU A 753 -59.75 49.72 -23.48
N ASP A 754 -58.41 49.82 -23.51
CA ASP A 754 -57.53 49.29 -24.57
C ASP A 754 -56.80 48.01 -24.12
N SER A 755 -57.47 47.25 -23.25
CA SER A 755 -56.98 45.96 -22.74
C SER A 755 -57.59 44.79 -23.52
N GLN A 756 -56.79 43.78 -23.82
CA GLN A 756 -57.23 42.54 -24.44
C GLN A 756 -56.83 41.37 -23.54
N THR A 757 -57.82 40.62 -23.06
CA THR A 757 -57.61 39.37 -22.33
C THR A 757 -58.00 38.20 -23.22
N GLU A 758 -57.06 37.29 -23.48
CA GLU A 758 -57.31 36.03 -24.18
C GLU A 758 -57.17 34.86 -23.20
N LEU A 759 -58.25 34.10 -23.05
CA LEU A 759 -58.23 32.79 -22.42
C LEU A 759 -58.22 31.72 -23.51
N ARG A 760 -57.12 30.99 -23.63
CA ARG A 760 -56.98 29.87 -24.56
C ARG A 760 -56.93 28.56 -23.79
N ALA A 761 -57.92 27.70 -24.01
CA ALA A 761 -57.92 26.32 -23.56
C ALA A 761 -57.62 25.40 -24.75
N ALA A 762 -56.44 24.80 -24.78
CA ALA A 762 -56.07 23.81 -25.78
C ALA A 762 -56.31 22.40 -25.22
N VAL A 763 -57.27 21.69 -25.81
CA VAL A 763 -57.57 20.28 -25.48
C VAL A 763 -56.94 19.39 -26.55
N ASP A 764 -56.02 18.53 -26.14
CA ASP A 764 -55.44 17.50 -27.00
C ASP A 764 -56.13 16.16 -26.72
N LEU A 765 -56.89 15.65 -27.68
CA LEU A 765 -57.67 14.41 -27.56
C LEU A 765 -56.85 13.19 -28.03
N PRO A 766 -56.96 12.03 -27.35
CA PRO A 766 -56.15 10.86 -27.65
C PRO A 766 -56.73 10.04 -28.83
N LEU A 767 -56.75 10.61 -30.04
CA LEU A 767 -57.27 9.92 -31.24
C LEU A 767 -56.28 8.89 -31.81
N ASN A 768 -54.98 9.24 -31.88
CA ASN A 768 -53.91 8.32 -32.27
C ASN A 768 -52.67 8.52 -31.39
N ARG A 769 -52.45 7.60 -30.46
CA ARG A 769 -51.34 7.62 -29.50
C ARG A 769 -50.35 6.48 -29.71
N ARG A 770 -50.17 6.00 -30.95
CA ARG A 770 -49.29 4.82 -31.19
C ARG A 770 -47.85 5.04 -30.72
N SER A 771 -47.32 6.25 -30.91
CA SER A 771 -45.99 6.62 -30.42
C SER A 771 -45.92 6.61 -28.89
N GLN A 772 -46.86 7.30 -28.23
CA GLN A 772 -46.95 7.40 -26.77
C GLN A 772 -47.22 6.02 -26.13
N ARG A 773 -48.03 5.16 -26.76
CA ARG A 773 -48.28 3.78 -26.33
C ARG A 773 -46.99 2.96 -26.35
N ASN A 774 -46.20 3.10 -27.41
CA ASN A 774 -44.91 2.43 -27.48
C ASN A 774 -43.94 3.00 -26.42
N GLY A 775 -43.92 4.31 -26.20
CA GLY A 775 -43.16 4.95 -25.13
C GLY A 775 -43.57 4.48 -23.73
N PHE A 776 -44.86 4.38 -23.44
CA PHE A 776 -45.38 3.82 -22.20
C PHE A 776 -44.97 2.35 -22.02
N ARG A 777 -45.11 1.52 -23.07
CA ARG A 777 -44.64 0.13 -23.02
C ARG A 777 -43.14 0.05 -22.79
N GLN A 778 -42.35 0.93 -23.40
CA GLN A 778 -40.92 1.04 -23.16
C GLN A 778 -40.61 1.42 -21.71
N SER A 779 -41.33 2.37 -21.11
CA SER A 779 -41.14 2.74 -19.70
C SER A 779 -41.42 1.57 -18.73
N LEU A 780 -42.44 0.75 -19.01
CA LEU A 780 -42.71 -0.47 -18.25
C LEU A 780 -41.58 -1.48 -18.40
N ILE A 781 -41.05 -1.66 -19.61
CA ILE A 781 -39.91 -2.55 -19.87
C ILE A 781 -38.66 -2.03 -19.13
N ASN A 782 -38.36 -0.74 -19.22
CA ASN A 782 -37.22 -0.11 -18.54
C ASN A 782 -37.29 -0.33 -17.03
N TYR A 783 -38.44 -0.14 -16.38
CA TYR A 783 -38.60 -0.47 -14.97
C TYR A 783 -38.38 -1.95 -14.65
N GLN A 784 -38.82 -2.86 -15.52
CA GLN A 784 -38.54 -4.30 -15.33
C GLN A 784 -37.04 -4.62 -15.50
N VAL A 785 -36.35 -3.94 -16.41
CA VAL A 785 -34.89 -4.00 -16.57
C VAL A 785 -34.21 -3.46 -15.31
N GLY A 786 -34.55 -2.25 -14.88
CA GLY A 786 -34.00 -1.63 -13.67
C GLY A 786 -34.22 -2.47 -12.42
N ARG A 787 -35.38 -3.13 -12.28
CA ARG A 787 -35.65 -4.03 -11.15
C ARG A 787 -34.74 -5.27 -11.17
N ARG A 788 -34.48 -5.85 -12.36
CA ARG A 788 -33.52 -6.95 -12.50
C ARG A 788 -32.09 -6.49 -12.22
N SER A 789 -31.70 -5.30 -12.68
CA SER A 789 -30.38 -4.74 -12.37
C SER A 789 -30.19 -4.45 -10.88
N LEU A 790 -31.25 -4.05 -10.16
CA LEU A 790 -31.20 -3.93 -8.70
C LEU A 790 -31.02 -5.31 -8.02
N MET A 791 -31.80 -6.31 -8.43
CA MET A 791 -31.67 -7.68 -7.91
C MET A 791 -30.27 -8.25 -8.16
N GLU A 792 -29.74 -8.07 -9.37
CA GLU A 792 -28.38 -8.47 -9.74
C GLU A 792 -27.32 -7.79 -8.88
N LEU A 793 -27.43 -6.47 -8.66
CA LEU A 793 -26.50 -5.75 -7.80
C LEU A 793 -26.57 -6.23 -6.35
N GLU A 794 -27.77 -6.43 -5.79
CA GLU A 794 -27.94 -6.97 -4.43
C GLU A 794 -27.31 -8.36 -4.29
N ASP A 795 -27.48 -9.23 -5.28
CA ASP A 795 -26.91 -10.58 -5.26
C ASP A 795 -25.39 -10.57 -5.44
N ASN A 796 -24.86 -9.69 -6.29
CA ASN A 796 -23.41 -9.49 -6.46
C ASN A 796 -22.77 -8.95 -5.17
N ILE A 797 -23.43 -8.03 -4.46
CA ILE A 797 -22.96 -7.50 -3.17
C ILE A 797 -22.93 -8.61 -2.11
N LYS A 798 -24.00 -9.40 -2.00
CA LYS A 798 -24.03 -10.56 -1.08
C LYS A 798 -22.92 -11.55 -1.41
N PHE A 799 -22.73 -11.84 -2.70
CA PHE A 799 -21.68 -12.76 -3.15
C PHE A 799 -20.29 -12.23 -2.82
N ALA A 800 -20.00 -10.96 -3.07
CA ALA A 800 -18.72 -10.32 -2.74
C ALA A 800 -18.42 -10.40 -1.24
N ALA A 801 -19.36 -10.01 -0.36
CA ALA A 801 -19.18 -10.09 1.08
C ALA A 801 -18.88 -11.53 1.56
N ARG A 802 -19.55 -12.53 0.98
CA ARG A 802 -19.28 -13.95 1.26
C ARG A 802 -17.91 -14.39 0.78
N GLN A 803 -17.49 -13.94 -0.41
CA GLN A 803 -16.20 -14.28 -0.99
C GLN A 803 -15.06 -13.66 -0.19
N ASP A 804 -15.19 -12.40 0.23
CA ASP A 804 -14.16 -11.69 1.00
C ASP A 804 -13.87 -12.36 2.34
N LEU A 805 -14.92 -12.71 3.10
CA LEU A 805 -14.75 -13.43 4.37
C LEU A 805 -14.16 -14.83 4.19
N ARG A 806 -14.57 -15.55 3.13
CA ARG A 806 -13.98 -16.86 2.81
C ARG A 806 -12.51 -16.74 2.41
N GLN A 807 -12.16 -15.72 1.63
CA GLN A 807 -10.79 -15.47 1.20
C GLN A 807 -9.92 -15.14 2.40
N LEU A 808 -10.36 -14.26 3.30
CA LEU A 808 -9.63 -13.95 4.54
C LEU A 808 -9.43 -15.17 5.44
N SER A 809 -10.43 -16.06 5.52
CA SER A 809 -10.28 -17.33 6.23
C SER A 809 -9.28 -18.26 5.55
N LEU A 810 -9.24 -18.29 4.21
CA LEU A 810 -8.31 -19.10 3.42
C LEU A 810 -6.88 -18.57 3.55
N ASP A 811 -6.70 -17.25 3.42
CA ASP A 811 -5.42 -16.56 3.53
C ASP A 811 -4.75 -16.88 4.86
N ARG A 812 -5.51 -16.88 5.96
CA ARG A 812 -5.00 -17.24 7.29
C ARG A 812 -4.48 -18.68 7.33
N VAL A 813 -5.26 -19.64 6.84
CA VAL A 813 -4.84 -21.06 6.83
C VAL A 813 -3.61 -21.26 5.92
N GLN A 814 -3.59 -20.62 4.76
CA GLN A 814 -2.47 -20.70 3.81
C GLN A 814 -1.20 -20.03 4.35
N TYR A 815 -1.35 -18.91 5.06
CA TYR A 815 -0.26 -18.24 5.74
C TYR A 815 0.36 -19.15 6.80
N ASP A 816 -0.45 -19.76 7.66
CA ASP A 816 0.05 -20.70 8.69
C ASP A 816 0.81 -21.88 8.05
N ILE A 817 0.29 -22.45 6.96
CA ILE A 817 0.99 -23.49 6.18
C ILE A 817 2.31 -22.97 5.61
N SER A 818 2.34 -21.73 5.11
CA SER A 818 3.54 -21.12 4.54
C SER A 818 4.63 -20.91 5.60
N VAL A 819 4.24 -20.48 6.82
CA VAL A 819 5.16 -20.34 7.96
C VAL A 819 5.76 -21.69 8.34
N ILE A 820 4.92 -22.74 8.44
CA ILE A 820 5.38 -24.12 8.73
C ILE A 820 6.33 -24.63 7.64
N SER A 821 5.99 -24.37 6.37
CA SER A 821 6.80 -24.81 5.22
C SER A 821 8.14 -24.08 5.19
N ALA A 822 8.18 -22.78 5.52
CA ALA A 822 9.41 -22.01 5.62
C ALA A 822 10.29 -22.50 6.77
N ALA A 823 9.71 -22.80 7.94
CA ALA A 823 10.43 -23.36 9.08
C ALA A 823 11.05 -24.74 8.74
N LEU A 824 10.27 -25.63 8.12
CA LEU A 824 10.78 -26.95 7.69
C LEU A 824 11.91 -26.82 6.67
N ALA A 825 11.76 -25.93 5.69
CA ALA A 825 12.79 -25.71 4.68
C ALA A 825 14.07 -25.11 5.28
N SER A 826 13.96 -24.22 6.27
CA SER A 826 15.11 -23.71 7.03
C SER A 826 15.89 -24.83 7.72
N GLU A 827 15.20 -25.78 8.36
CA GLU A 827 15.84 -26.96 8.97
C GLU A 827 16.52 -27.84 7.92
N ARG A 828 15.92 -28.01 6.74
CA ARG A 828 16.52 -28.76 5.62
C ARG A 828 17.81 -28.10 5.12
N VAL A 829 17.85 -26.77 5.01
CA VAL A 829 19.08 -26.03 4.67
C VAL A 829 20.17 -26.30 5.70
N TYR A 830 19.84 -26.21 6.99
CA TYR A 830 20.80 -26.45 8.06
C TYR A 830 21.34 -27.89 8.05
N SER A 831 20.46 -28.89 7.91
CA SER A 831 20.84 -30.31 7.84
C SER A 831 21.71 -30.61 6.62
N THR A 832 21.30 -30.18 5.43
CA THR A 832 22.09 -30.41 4.19
C THR A 832 23.44 -29.70 4.23
N GLN A 833 23.50 -28.49 4.79
CA GLN A 833 24.77 -27.77 5.01
C GLN A 833 25.70 -28.54 5.94
N LEU A 834 25.18 -29.06 7.06
CA LEU A 834 25.96 -29.84 8.01
C LEU A 834 26.49 -31.12 7.38
N GLU A 835 25.65 -31.88 6.69
CA GLU A 835 26.05 -33.12 6.02
C GLU A 835 27.11 -32.89 4.94
N LEU A 836 26.99 -31.81 4.17
CA LEU A 836 27.99 -31.39 3.18
C LEU A 836 29.32 -31.02 3.86
N SER A 837 29.28 -30.27 4.97
CA SER A 837 30.49 -29.90 5.72
C SER A 837 31.22 -31.09 6.34
N LEU A 838 30.48 -32.16 6.65
CA LEU A 838 31.01 -33.42 7.19
C LEU A 838 31.49 -34.38 6.09
N GLY A 839 31.29 -34.04 4.81
CA GLY A 839 31.71 -34.86 3.67
C GLY A 839 30.96 -36.19 3.58
N LEU A 840 29.71 -36.25 4.05
CA LEU A 840 28.90 -37.46 3.98
C LEU A 840 28.47 -37.73 2.53
N ALA A 841 28.68 -38.95 2.04
CA ALA A 841 28.43 -39.32 0.63
C ALA A 841 26.94 -39.28 0.21
N THR A 842 26.03 -39.02 1.14
CA THR A 842 24.57 -39.00 0.93
C THR A 842 24.03 -37.68 0.39
N VAL A 843 24.75 -36.57 0.57
CA VAL A 843 24.29 -35.22 0.20
C VAL A 843 25.30 -34.55 -0.73
N THR A 844 24.79 -34.01 -1.83
CA THR A 844 25.58 -33.28 -2.82
C THR A 844 25.44 -31.77 -2.64
N ALA A 845 26.34 -31.00 -3.25
CA ALA A 845 26.22 -29.53 -3.28
C ALA A 845 24.88 -29.07 -3.91
N ARG A 846 24.34 -29.86 -4.85
CA ARG A 846 23.04 -29.61 -5.47
C ARG A 846 21.89 -29.69 -4.46
N ASP A 847 21.88 -30.70 -3.58
CA ASP A 847 20.80 -30.90 -2.61
C ASP A 847 20.74 -29.73 -1.61
N PHE A 848 21.89 -29.18 -1.23
CA PHE A 848 21.97 -27.96 -0.43
C PHE A 848 21.43 -26.72 -1.18
N LEU A 849 21.80 -26.53 -2.46
CA LEU A 849 21.30 -25.44 -3.28
C LEU A 849 19.77 -25.54 -3.49
N GLU A 850 19.26 -26.75 -3.67
CA GLU A 850 17.82 -27.02 -3.77
C GLU A 850 17.11 -26.67 -2.45
N ALA A 851 17.64 -27.13 -1.31
CA ALA A 851 17.10 -26.77 0.00
C ALA A 851 17.09 -25.24 0.23
N GLN A 852 18.16 -24.54 -0.18
CA GLN A 852 18.24 -23.09 -0.05
C GLN A 852 17.20 -22.37 -0.93
N ARG A 853 17.01 -22.85 -2.17
CA ARG A 853 15.99 -22.31 -3.08
C ARG A 853 14.57 -22.53 -2.51
N ASP A 854 14.27 -23.73 -2.02
CA ASP A 854 12.98 -24.06 -1.42
C ASP A 854 12.68 -23.20 -0.19
N TYR A 855 13.66 -23.01 0.68
CA TYR A 855 13.52 -22.14 1.86
C TYR A 855 13.14 -20.72 1.47
N ARG A 856 13.79 -20.17 0.45
CA ARG A 856 13.54 -18.80 0.00
C ARG A 856 12.21 -18.65 -0.72
N ALA A 857 11.81 -19.64 -1.51
CA ALA A 857 10.46 -19.68 -2.10
C ALA A 857 9.40 -19.67 -1.00
N ASN A 858 9.57 -20.46 0.05
CA ASN A 858 8.64 -20.49 1.19
C ASN A 858 8.62 -19.18 1.97
N LEU A 859 9.76 -18.50 2.16
CA LEU A 859 9.79 -17.16 2.75
C LEU A 859 9.02 -16.14 1.89
N SER A 860 9.14 -16.22 0.56
CA SER A 860 8.35 -15.38 -0.34
C SER A 860 6.85 -15.64 -0.18
N SER A 861 6.44 -16.89 -0.01
CA SER A 861 5.03 -17.26 0.22
C SER A 861 4.50 -16.69 1.54
N VAL A 862 5.30 -16.69 2.62
CA VAL A 862 4.93 -16.07 3.91
C VAL A 862 4.69 -14.57 3.73
N ALA A 863 5.65 -13.87 3.11
CA ALA A 863 5.56 -12.42 2.88
C ALA A 863 4.35 -12.06 2.01
N ASN A 864 4.17 -12.76 0.88
CA ASN A 864 3.04 -12.52 -0.02
C ASN A 864 1.70 -12.85 0.65
N GLY A 865 1.64 -13.88 1.50
CA GLY A 865 0.45 -14.21 2.29
C GLY A 865 0.05 -13.08 3.25
N ARG A 866 1.03 -12.49 3.95
CA ARG A 866 0.77 -11.34 4.85
C ARG A 866 0.33 -10.09 4.07
N LEU A 867 1.04 -9.74 3.00
CA LEU A 867 0.68 -8.61 2.13
C LEU A 867 -0.72 -8.80 1.54
N GLY A 868 -1.04 -10.04 1.13
CA GLY A 868 -2.38 -10.48 0.68
C GLY A 868 -3.46 -10.19 1.70
N TYR A 869 -3.21 -10.61 2.93
CA TYR A 869 -4.16 -10.44 4.02
C TYR A 869 -4.46 -8.97 4.34
N ILE A 870 -3.44 -8.10 4.35
CA ILE A 870 -3.61 -6.65 4.59
C ILE A 870 -4.55 -6.05 3.54
N VAL A 871 -4.30 -6.35 2.26
CA VAL A 871 -5.11 -5.82 1.15
C VAL A 871 -6.51 -6.43 1.14
N ASN A 872 -6.67 -7.73 1.38
CA ASN A 872 -7.99 -8.38 1.42
C ASN A 872 -8.85 -7.87 2.58
N ARG A 873 -8.24 -7.48 3.71
CA ARG A 873 -8.95 -6.83 4.81
C ARG A 873 -9.42 -5.43 4.42
N ALA A 874 -8.59 -4.66 3.71
CA ALA A 874 -8.98 -3.37 3.15
C ALA A 874 -10.12 -3.52 2.12
N LYS A 875 -10.08 -4.57 1.30
CA LYS A 875 -11.14 -4.91 0.35
C LYS A 875 -12.47 -5.16 1.06
N LEU A 876 -12.48 -5.98 2.11
CA LEU A 876 -13.68 -6.21 2.92
C LEU A 876 -14.23 -4.89 3.48
N ALA A 877 -13.39 -4.05 4.08
CA ALA A 877 -13.83 -2.76 4.61
C ALA A 877 -14.44 -1.85 3.52
N PHE A 878 -13.85 -1.82 2.32
CA PHE A 878 -14.39 -1.09 1.17
C PHE A 878 -15.73 -1.65 0.68
N ASP A 879 -15.84 -2.98 0.53
CA ASP A 879 -17.05 -3.62 0.01
C ASP A 879 -18.24 -3.56 0.97
N LEU A 880 -17.97 -3.47 2.28
CA LEU A 880 -18.95 -3.20 3.33
C LEU A 880 -19.28 -1.70 3.51
N GLU A 881 -18.61 -0.80 2.77
CA GLU A 881 -18.69 0.67 2.92
C GLU A 881 -18.22 1.17 4.31
N LEU A 882 -17.47 0.35 5.06
CA LEU A 882 -16.93 0.66 6.39
C LEU A 882 -15.57 1.37 6.35
N MET A 883 -14.93 1.46 5.18
CA MET A 883 -13.70 2.22 5.00
C MET A 883 -13.99 3.72 5.16
N LEU A 884 -13.40 4.34 6.18
CA LEU A 884 -13.51 5.77 6.47
C LEU A 884 -12.17 6.44 6.18
N LEU A 885 -12.15 7.31 5.17
CA LEU A 885 -10.95 8.07 4.84
C LEU A 885 -10.90 9.34 5.70
N ASP A 886 -9.72 9.66 6.20
CA ASP A 886 -9.46 10.92 6.89
C ASP A 886 -9.41 12.12 5.90
N ASP A 887 -9.11 13.31 6.43
CA ASP A 887 -9.00 14.55 5.63
C ASP A 887 -7.85 14.51 4.61
N ALA A 888 -6.82 13.68 4.86
CA ALA A 888 -5.74 13.42 3.91
C ALA A 888 -6.12 12.34 2.88
N GLY A 889 -7.30 11.74 2.99
CA GLY A 889 -7.77 10.65 2.15
C GLY A 889 -7.07 9.32 2.41
N LEU A 890 -6.53 9.14 3.62
CA LEU A 890 -5.89 7.91 4.08
C LEU A 890 -6.87 7.10 4.94
N TRP A 891 -6.67 5.78 4.99
CA TRP A 891 -7.40 4.89 5.89
C TRP A 891 -6.48 4.48 7.05
N PRO A 892 -6.67 5.00 8.27
CA PRO A 892 -5.72 4.81 9.38
C PRO A 892 -5.62 3.36 9.86
N GLU A 893 -6.60 2.53 9.55
CA GLU A 893 -6.67 1.13 9.97
C GLU A 893 -5.93 0.16 9.03
N LEU A 894 -5.37 0.64 7.91
CA LEU A 894 -4.69 -0.22 6.91
C LEU A 894 -3.63 -1.12 7.56
N ASN A 895 -2.75 -0.51 8.35
CA ASN A 895 -1.62 -1.18 9.02
C ASN A 895 -1.96 -1.67 10.44
N GLN A 896 -3.19 -1.51 10.90
CA GLN A 896 -3.62 -1.95 12.23
C GLN A 896 -3.99 -3.44 12.21
N GLU A 897 -3.17 -4.29 12.82
CA GLU A 897 -3.42 -5.74 12.87
C GLU A 897 -4.75 -6.10 13.56
N GLN A 898 -5.15 -5.31 14.56
CA GLN A 898 -6.33 -5.58 15.39
C GLN A 898 -7.65 -5.03 14.81
N TYR A 899 -7.63 -4.41 13.62
CA TYR A 899 -8.84 -3.87 13.02
C TYR A 899 -9.92 -4.95 12.84
N GLN A 900 -11.11 -4.70 13.39
CA GLN A 900 -12.30 -5.54 13.22
C GLN A 900 -13.42 -4.70 12.60
N PRO A 901 -14.02 -5.13 11.48
CA PRO A 901 -15.18 -4.47 10.92
C PRO A 901 -16.37 -4.60 11.87
N VAL A 902 -17.00 -3.48 12.21
CA VAL A 902 -18.19 -3.46 13.07
C VAL A 902 -19.44 -3.59 12.20
N SER A 903 -20.28 -4.58 12.51
CA SER A 903 -21.57 -4.76 11.83
C SER A 903 -22.44 -3.51 11.98
N ASN A 904 -22.98 -3.02 10.87
CA ASN A 904 -23.87 -1.88 10.85
C ASN A 904 -25.06 -2.12 9.91
N GLY A 905 -26.10 -2.74 10.45
CA GLY A 905 -27.37 -2.97 9.76
C GLY A 905 -28.33 -1.78 9.78
N VAL A 906 -27.94 -0.60 10.29
CA VAL A 906 -28.83 0.56 10.40
C VAL A 906 -28.64 1.48 9.19
N PHE A 907 -29.72 1.77 8.47
CA PHE A 907 -29.68 2.73 7.36
C PHE A 907 -29.15 4.08 7.84
N PRO A 908 -28.19 4.71 7.15
CA PRO A 908 -27.59 5.92 7.66
C PRO A 908 -28.65 7.01 7.93
N PRO A 909 -28.67 7.62 9.13
CA PRO A 909 -29.79 8.45 9.58
C PRO A 909 -30.02 9.69 8.70
N ASN A 910 -28.95 10.19 8.08
CA ASN A 910 -29.00 11.33 7.16
C ASN A 910 -28.95 10.90 5.69
N ALA A 911 -29.18 9.65 5.30
CA ALA A 911 -29.15 9.25 3.88
C ALA A 911 -30.45 9.57 3.10
N GLY A 912 -31.48 10.09 3.78
CA GLY A 912 -32.80 10.33 3.19
C GLY A 912 -33.64 9.04 3.10
N PRO A 913 -34.78 9.04 2.38
CA PRO A 913 -35.60 7.86 2.18
C PRO A 913 -34.95 6.88 1.19
N THR A 914 -35.34 5.61 1.24
CA THR A 914 -34.79 4.49 0.42
C THR A 914 -34.68 4.80 -1.06
N TYR A 915 -35.69 5.46 -1.60
CA TYR A 915 -35.82 5.78 -3.02
C TYR A 915 -35.45 7.23 -3.35
N GLY A 916 -34.79 7.93 -2.42
CA GLY A 916 -34.29 9.29 -2.58
C GLY A 916 -35.35 10.38 -2.35
N GLU A 917 -34.87 11.59 -2.09
CA GLU A 917 -35.67 12.76 -1.74
C GLU A 917 -36.33 13.39 -2.98
N LEU A 918 -37.34 14.23 -2.74
CA LEU A 918 -37.95 15.11 -3.75
C LEU A 918 -37.54 16.56 -3.41
N PRO A 919 -37.36 17.44 -4.41
CA PRO A 919 -36.99 18.83 -4.17
C PRO A 919 -38.00 19.55 -3.28
N GLU A 920 -37.52 20.49 -2.48
CA GLU A 920 -38.37 21.41 -1.75
C GLU A 920 -39.02 22.43 -2.71
N GLY A 921 -40.22 22.90 -2.38
CA GLY A 921 -40.92 23.93 -3.16
C GLY A 921 -41.63 23.44 -4.44
N VAL A 922 -41.46 22.19 -4.87
CA VAL A 922 -42.27 21.58 -5.95
C VAL A 922 -43.45 20.77 -5.40
N TRP A 923 -44.55 20.73 -6.16
CA TRP A 923 -45.79 20.08 -5.73
C TRP A 923 -46.18 18.90 -6.66
N PRO A 924 -45.39 17.81 -6.66
CA PRO A 924 -45.67 16.65 -7.49
C PRO A 924 -46.93 15.93 -7.01
N SER A 925 -47.53 15.12 -7.88
CA SER A 925 -48.75 14.41 -7.55
C SER A 925 -48.56 13.38 -6.42
N THR A 926 -49.66 13.03 -5.75
CA THR A 926 -49.69 12.01 -4.70
C THR A 926 -49.07 10.69 -5.16
N LYS A 927 -49.22 10.35 -6.44
CA LYS A 927 -48.61 9.15 -7.03
C LYS A 927 -47.08 9.18 -6.93
N ILE A 928 -46.41 10.30 -7.22
CA ILE A 928 -44.95 10.43 -7.08
C ILE A 928 -44.54 10.43 -5.60
N LYS A 929 -45.27 11.16 -4.74
CA LYS A 929 -44.98 11.27 -3.30
C LYS A 929 -44.91 9.92 -2.57
N ARG A 930 -45.56 8.86 -3.09
CA ARG A 930 -45.49 7.51 -2.51
C ARG A 930 -44.07 6.96 -2.38
N MET A 931 -43.10 7.42 -3.17
CA MET A 931 -41.71 6.97 -3.05
C MET A 931 -41.04 7.35 -1.73
N GLN A 932 -41.48 8.44 -1.09
CA GLN A 932 -40.95 8.91 0.20
C GLN A 932 -41.48 8.08 1.38
N GLY A 933 -42.59 7.36 1.21
CA GLY A 933 -43.23 6.57 2.27
C GLY A 933 -42.71 5.14 2.40
N VAL A 934 -41.71 4.73 1.59
CA VAL A 934 -41.12 3.40 1.70
C VAL A 934 -40.12 3.39 2.85
N ARG A 935 -40.21 2.37 3.71
CA ARG A 935 -39.30 2.22 4.85
C ARG A 935 -37.85 2.02 4.38
N PRO A 936 -36.86 2.62 5.09
CA PRO A 936 -35.45 2.32 4.88
C PRO A 936 -35.16 0.83 5.09
N PRO A 937 -34.19 0.26 4.35
CA PRO A 937 -33.71 -1.09 4.56
C PRO A 937 -32.82 -1.14 5.81
N GLY A 938 -33.04 -2.14 6.68
CA GLY A 938 -32.39 -2.23 7.99
C GLY A 938 -33.40 -2.06 9.10
#